data_AF-A0A4P6M166-F1
#
_entry.id   AF-A0A4P6M166-F1
#
_cell.length_a   1.000
_cell.length_b   1.000
_cell.length_c   1.000
_cell.angle_alpha   90.00
_cell.angle_beta   90.00
_cell.angle_gamma   90.00
#
_symmetry.space_group_name_H-M   'P 1'
#
loop_
_entity.id
_entity.type
_entity.pdbx_description
1 polymer ?
#
loop_
_entity_poly.entity_id
_entity_poly.type
_entity_poly.pdbx_seq_one_letter_code
_entity_poly.pdbx_strand_id
1 'polypeptide(L)'
;MEKLEHKYLERLSELYPTIAKASTEIINLQSILNLPKGTEHFLTDIHGEYEAFSHVLKNGSGSVRRKINEVFGHTLNEQDKRSLATLIYYPKEKMELIKKTEENMEDWYKITLYRLIEVCKRVASKYTRSKVRKALPPDFAYVIEELITEKPELNDKEAYYEQIIETIIAIGRAEVFIIALSELIQRLVVDHLHILGDIYDRGPGPHHIMDKLEEYHSLDIQWGNHDIVWMGAAAGQRSCIANVIRICARYANLDLLEDGYGINLLPLATFALTYYQEDPCECFKIKGGNTLNPAETVLNMKMHKAISIIQFKLEGQLLIRRKEFHMADRALLDDINYEDGTIRLYGKEYNLLDHAFPTVDPENPYELSKEEEEVMERLVSAFANCEKLQRHMQLLLKKGSLYKVYNNNLLYHGCVPLNDDGSFKEVEIYGRTYKGRELYDVLESYVRKAFFALDKEEKQRGRDILWFIWSSPASPLFGKDKMATFERYFLAEKETHVEKKNSYYRLLEDENVVDNIFREFGIEGDCCHIINGHVPVHHTSGESPIKCGGKVLVIDGGFSKAYQKETGIAGYTLIYNSWGMILAAHEPFTSAEDAITRESDILSDSILVKRTSLRKTVGDTDNGHHLQESIDELKQLLKAYRNGQIIEKE
;
A
#
# COMPACT_ATOMS: atom_id res chain seq x y z
N MET A 1 23.27 23.55 26.95
CA MET A 1 22.88 22.13 26.98
C MET A 1 22.18 21.80 28.29
N GLU A 2 22.81 22.03 29.46
CA GLU A 2 22.21 21.82 30.80
C GLU A 2 20.82 22.48 31.02
N LYS A 3 20.60 23.70 30.52
CA LYS A 3 19.29 24.38 30.67
C LYS A 3 18.16 23.71 29.88
N LEU A 4 18.49 23.09 28.73
CA LEU A 4 17.52 22.35 27.92
C LEU A 4 17.23 20.98 28.55
N GLU A 5 18.26 20.31 29.04
CA GLU A 5 18.16 19.04 29.76
C GLU A 5 17.35 19.17 31.06
N HIS A 6 17.61 20.21 31.86
CA HIS A 6 16.81 20.48 33.06
C HIS A 6 15.34 20.75 32.72
N LYS A 7 15.08 21.60 31.72
CA LYS A 7 13.71 21.88 31.25
C LYS A 7 13.01 20.64 30.67
N TYR A 8 13.77 19.75 30.04
CA TYR A 8 13.26 18.47 29.55
C TYR A 8 12.82 17.58 30.71
N LEU A 9 13.67 17.40 31.72
CA LEU A 9 13.35 16.63 32.92
C LEU A 9 12.18 17.25 33.70
N GLU A 10 12.07 18.59 33.77
CA GLU A 10 10.90 19.28 34.33
C GLU A 10 9.61 18.89 33.59
N ARG A 11 9.63 18.82 32.26
CA ARG A 11 8.46 18.36 31.48
C ARG A 11 8.17 16.88 31.68
N LEU A 12 9.20 16.05 31.74
CA LEU A 12 9.04 14.62 32.02
C LEU A 12 8.44 14.39 33.42
N SER A 13 8.77 15.24 34.40
CA SER A 13 8.17 15.24 35.74
C SER A 13 6.67 15.55 35.73
N GLU A 14 6.13 16.23 34.71
CA GLU A 14 4.68 16.47 34.59
C GLU A 14 3.92 15.18 34.25
N LEU A 15 4.56 14.25 33.52
CA LEU A 15 4.00 12.94 33.16
C LEU A 15 4.25 11.88 34.26
N TYR A 16 5.42 11.94 34.90
CA TYR A 16 5.86 11.00 35.93
C TYR A 16 6.22 11.76 37.21
N PRO A 17 5.22 12.23 37.97
CA PRO A 17 5.41 13.22 39.03
C PRO A 17 6.08 12.69 40.29
N THR A 18 6.23 11.37 40.40
CA THR A 18 6.87 10.71 41.55
C THR A 18 7.88 9.67 41.11
N ILE A 19 8.84 9.38 42.00
CA ILE A 19 9.79 8.28 41.89
C ILE A 19 9.04 6.96 41.63
N ALA A 20 7.91 6.75 42.31
CA ALA A 20 7.10 5.55 42.15
C ALA A 20 6.51 5.43 40.74
N LYS A 21 5.96 6.53 40.18
CA LYS A 21 5.42 6.55 38.81
C LYS A 21 6.50 6.31 37.75
N ALA A 22 7.63 7.02 37.86
CA ALA A 22 8.77 6.83 36.96
C ALA A 22 9.34 5.40 37.04
N SER A 23 9.49 4.85 38.25
CA SER A 23 9.99 3.48 38.46
C SER A 23 9.03 2.43 37.88
N THR A 24 7.72 2.62 38.08
CA THR A 24 6.70 1.71 37.53
C THR A 24 6.75 1.69 36.01
N GLU A 25 6.92 2.85 35.38
CA GLU A 25 7.02 2.92 33.93
C GLU A 25 8.31 2.29 33.41
N ILE A 26 9.45 2.52 34.06
CA ILE A 26 10.70 1.83 33.69
C ILE A 26 10.51 0.31 33.73
N ILE A 27 9.88 -0.24 34.78
CA ILE A 27 9.61 -1.68 34.90
C ILE A 27 8.72 -2.15 33.75
N ASN A 28 7.68 -1.39 33.42
CA ASN A 28 6.76 -1.70 32.33
C ASN A 28 7.48 -1.72 30.97
N LEU A 29 8.20 -0.65 30.62
CA LEU A 29 8.95 -0.54 29.36
C LEU A 29 10.03 -1.63 29.26
N GLN A 30 10.78 -1.90 30.33
CA GLN A 30 11.79 -2.95 30.36
C GLN A 30 11.19 -4.35 30.13
N SER A 31 9.98 -4.59 30.64
CA SER A 31 9.25 -5.84 30.40
C SER A 31 8.82 -5.97 28.94
N ILE A 32 8.39 -4.87 28.32
CA ILE A 32 7.98 -4.83 26.90
C ILE A 32 9.15 -5.19 25.98
N LEU A 33 10.36 -4.69 26.25
CA LEU A 33 11.54 -4.98 25.44
C LEU A 33 11.82 -6.49 25.30
N ASN A 34 11.47 -7.28 26.31
CA ASN A 34 11.68 -8.73 26.32
C ASN A 34 10.55 -9.53 25.63
N LEU A 35 9.47 -8.88 25.21
CA LEU A 35 8.41 -9.55 24.47
C LEU A 35 8.90 -9.94 23.07
N PRO A 36 8.34 -11.00 22.46
CA PRO A 36 8.65 -11.33 21.08
C PRO A 36 8.28 -10.21 20.12
N LYS A 37 9.11 -9.96 19.12
CA LYS A 37 8.80 -9.06 18.01
C LYS A 37 7.46 -9.44 17.36
N GLY A 38 6.63 -8.42 17.10
CA GLY A 38 5.38 -8.53 16.36
C GLY A 38 5.56 -9.01 14.91
N THR A 39 4.50 -9.52 14.31
CA THR A 39 4.51 -9.92 12.89
C THR A 39 4.29 -8.69 12.02
N GLU A 40 5.25 -8.35 11.18
CA GLU A 40 5.08 -7.38 10.09
C GLU A 40 4.60 -8.10 8.83
N HIS A 41 3.72 -7.45 8.08
CA HIS A 41 3.18 -7.95 6.81
C HIS A 41 3.38 -6.89 5.73
N PHE A 42 4.01 -7.26 4.62
CA PHE A 42 4.33 -6.35 3.53
C PHE A 42 3.53 -6.74 2.29
N LEU A 43 2.82 -5.75 1.73
CA LEU A 43 2.01 -5.86 0.52
C LEU A 43 2.38 -4.74 -0.45
N THR A 44 2.19 -4.94 -1.75
CA THR A 44 2.43 -3.94 -2.80
C THR A 44 1.52 -4.22 -3.99
N ASP A 45 1.48 -3.34 -4.99
CA ASP A 45 0.82 -3.54 -6.28
C ASP A 45 -0.64 -4.05 -6.15
N ILE A 46 -1.41 -3.45 -5.24
CA ILE A 46 -2.79 -3.86 -4.93
C ILE A 46 -3.73 -3.53 -6.10
N HIS A 47 -3.54 -2.37 -6.73
CA HIS A 47 -4.24 -1.97 -7.95
C HIS A 47 -5.75 -2.16 -7.91
N GLY A 48 -6.41 -1.69 -6.86
CA GLY A 48 -7.87 -1.71 -6.78
C GLY A 48 -8.52 -3.09 -6.62
N GLU A 49 -7.76 -4.18 -6.50
CA GLU A 49 -8.26 -5.56 -6.41
C GLU A 49 -8.69 -5.89 -4.96
N TYR A 50 -9.81 -5.27 -4.54
CA TYR A 50 -10.27 -5.27 -3.15
C TYR A 50 -10.53 -6.67 -2.57
N GLU A 51 -11.13 -7.60 -3.32
CA GLU A 51 -11.44 -8.94 -2.78
C GLU A 51 -10.18 -9.72 -2.42
N ALA A 52 -9.18 -9.72 -3.32
CA ALA A 52 -7.92 -10.40 -3.10
C ALA A 52 -7.13 -9.74 -1.96
N PHE A 53 -7.08 -8.41 -1.92
CA PHE A 53 -6.51 -7.67 -0.80
C PHE A 53 -7.16 -8.01 0.55
N SER A 54 -8.50 -8.01 0.59
CA SER A 54 -9.28 -8.34 1.79
C SER A 54 -9.00 -9.77 2.27
N HIS A 55 -8.92 -10.72 1.35
CA HIS A 55 -8.58 -12.11 1.67
C HIS A 55 -7.17 -12.24 2.25
N VAL A 56 -6.17 -11.57 1.66
CA VAL A 56 -4.78 -11.57 2.14
C VAL A 56 -4.65 -10.93 3.53
N LEU A 57 -5.43 -9.89 3.82
CA LEU A 57 -5.49 -9.32 5.17
C LEU A 57 -6.11 -10.30 6.18
N LYS A 58 -7.19 -10.99 5.79
CA LYS A 58 -7.91 -11.95 6.65
C LYS A 58 -7.06 -13.19 6.95
N ASN A 59 -6.32 -13.72 5.97
CA ASN A 59 -5.46 -14.90 6.18
C ASN A 59 -4.08 -14.55 6.78
N GLY A 60 -3.68 -13.27 6.72
CA GLY A 60 -2.39 -12.77 7.18
C GLY A 60 -1.22 -13.41 6.41
N SER A 61 -1.41 -13.67 5.11
CA SER A 61 -0.54 -14.45 4.24
C SER A 61 -0.14 -15.80 4.87
N GLY A 62 -1.13 -16.51 5.40
CA GLY A 62 -0.95 -17.85 6.01
C GLY A 62 -0.48 -17.83 7.46
N SER A 63 -0.36 -16.64 8.06
CA SER A 63 -0.03 -16.51 9.48
C SER A 63 -1.12 -17.11 10.38
N VAL A 64 -2.41 -16.99 10.01
CA VAL A 64 -3.50 -17.64 10.75
C VAL A 64 -3.36 -19.17 10.70
N ARG A 65 -3.19 -19.75 9.52
CA ARG A 65 -3.01 -21.21 9.35
C ARG A 65 -1.81 -21.74 10.12
N ARG A 66 -0.69 -20.99 10.14
CA ARG A 66 0.47 -21.32 10.99
C ARG A 66 0.12 -21.32 12.48
N LYS A 67 -0.70 -20.38 12.95
CA LYS A 67 -1.12 -20.34 14.36
C LYS A 67 -2.05 -21.49 14.72
N ILE A 68 -2.98 -21.85 13.84
CA ILE A 68 -3.81 -23.05 14.00
C ILE A 68 -2.92 -24.30 14.09
N ASN A 69 -1.92 -24.42 13.22
CA ASN A 69 -0.97 -25.54 13.25
C ASN A 69 -0.10 -25.56 14.51
N GLU A 70 0.34 -24.41 15.02
CA GLU A 70 1.09 -24.32 16.28
C GLU A 70 0.26 -24.76 17.50
N VAL A 71 -1.05 -24.53 17.49
CA VAL A 71 -1.95 -24.87 18.59
C VAL A 71 -2.37 -26.33 18.53
N PHE A 72 -2.85 -26.78 17.38
CA PHE A 72 -3.46 -28.11 17.25
C PHE A 72 -2.50 -29.15 16.71
N GLY A 73 -1.43 -28.81 15.98
CA GLY A 73 -0.44 -29.79 15.51
C GLY A 73 -1.08 -31.02 14.87
N HIS A 74 -0.98 -32.18 15.52
CA HIS A 74 -1.61 -33.43 15.08
C HIS A 74 -2.95 -33.76 15.74
N THR A 75 -3.45 -32.92 16.67
CA THR A 75 -4.74 -33.13 17.36
C THR A 75 -5.95 -32.84 16.47
N LEU A 76 -5.77 -32.05 15.39
CA LEU A 76 -6.76 -31.86 14.33
C LEU A 76 -6.20 -32.36 13.01
N ASN A 77 -7.07 -32.93 12.16
CA ASN A 77 -6.70 -33.26 10.79
C ASN A 77 -6.64 -31.99 9.92
N GLU A 78 -6.08 -32.09 8.71
CA GLU A 78 -5.93 -30.92 7.82
C GLU A 78 -7.26 -30.33 7.34
N GLN A 79 -8.32 -31.14 7.22
CA GLN A 79 -9.64 -30.66 6.83
C GLN A 79 -10.25 -29.77 7.92
N ASP A 80 -10.20 -30.20 9.17
CA ASP A 80 -10.69 -29.42 10.31
C ASP A 80 -9.92 -28.11 10.47
N LYS A 81 -8.61 -28.14 10.26
CA LYS A 81 -7.77 -26.93 10.30
C LYS A 81 -8.11 -25.96 9.17
N ARG A 82 -8.34 -26.46 7.95
CA ARG A 82 -8.79 -25.65 6.81
C ARG A 82 -10.15 -25.02 7.06
N SER A 83 -11.09 -25.81 7.59
CA SER A 83 -12.43 -25.32 7.93
C SER A 83 -12.37 -24.25 9.01
N LEU A 84 -11.57 -24.45 10.06
CA LEU A 84 -11.33 -23.45 11.11
C LEU A 84 -10.63 -22.19 10.55
N ALA A 85 -9.66 -22.33 9.66
CA ALA A 85 -9.02 -21.19 9.01
C ALA A 85 -10.02 -20.39 8.17
N THR A 86 -10.83 -21.08 7.37
CA THR A 86 -11.89 -20.46 6.53
C THR A 86 -12.92 -19.74 7.40
N LEU A 87 -13.31 -20.34 8.53
CA LEU A 87 -14.19 -19.70 9.52
C LEU A 87 -13.54 -18.43 10.09
N ILE A 88 -12.24 -18.46 10.42
CA ILE A 88 -11.55 -17.25 10.89
C ILE A 88 -11.55 -16.20 9.78
N TYR A 89 -11.36 -16.56 8.51
CA TYR A 89 -11.30 -15.60 7.40
C TYR A 89 -12.68 -14.96 7.09
N TYR A 90 -13.73 -15.78 7.07
CA TYR A 90 -15.08 -15.41 6.66
C TYR A 90 -16.11 -15.94 7.65
N PRO A 91 -16.14 -15.42 8.90
CA PRO A 91 -16.91 -16.03 9.97
C PRO A 91 -18.41 -16.03 9.69
N LYS A 92 -18.95 -14.93 9.13
CA LYS A 92 -20.37 -14.80 8.83
C LYS A 92 -20.78 -15.80 7.74
N GLU A 93 -20.09 -15.74 6.61
CA GLU A 93 -20.41 -16.50 5.41
C GLU A 93 -20.20 -18.00 5.63
N LYS A 94 -19.12 -18.40 6.33
CA LYS A 94 -18.86 -19.81 6.65
C LYS A 94 -19.88 -20.36 7.64
N MET A 95 -20.29 -19.61 8.66
CA MET A 95 -21.35 -20.04 9.58
C MET A 95 -22.68 -20.28 8.86
N GLU A 96 -23.07 -19.40 7.92
CA GLU A 96 -24.30 -19.60 7.13
C GLU A 96 -24.28 -20.86 6.29
N LEU A 97 -23.11 -21.32 5.83
CA LEU A 97 -22.99 -22.62 5.16
C LEU A 97 -23.11 -23.78 6.14
N ILE A 98 -22.48 -23.68 7.31
CA ILE A 98 -22.48 -24.75 8.32
C ILE A 98 -23.91 -24.99 8.84
N LYS A 99 -24.69 -23.92 9.07
CA LYS A 99 -26.11 -24.03 9.48
C LYS A 99 -26.98 -24.85 8.52
N LYS A 100 -26.59 -24.97 7.25
CA LYS A 100 -27.35 -25.74 6.25
C LYS A 100 -27.07 -27.24 6.33
N THR A 101 -25.94 -27.64 6.92
CA THR A 101 -25.46 -29.02 6.91
C THR A 101 -25.35 -29.63 8.30
N GLU A 102 -25.12 -28.81 9.33
CA GLU A 102 -24.90 -29.25 10.69
C GLU A 102 -26.23 -29.53 11.41
N GLU A 103 -26.35 -30.74 11.97
CA GLU A 103 -27.58 -31.16 12.66
C GLU A 103 -27.65 -30.60 14.08
N ASN A 104 -26.50 -30.46 14.75
CA ASN A 104 -26.40 -29.95 16.12
C ASN A 104 -25.53 -28.70 16.21
N MET A 105 -26.14 -27.56 15.96
CA MET A 105 -25.45 -26.26 16.03
C MET A 105 -24.95 -25.91 17.43
N GLU A 106 -25.60 -26.36 18.51
CA GLU A 106 -25.15 -26.06 19.87
C GLU A 106 -23.80 -26.72 20.18
N ASP A 107 -23.64 -28.00 19.81
CA ASP A 107 -22.38 -28.72 19.97
C ASP A 107 -21.29 -28.14 19.07
N TRP A 108 -21.66 -27.80 17.82
CA TRP A 108 -20.75 -27.12 16.90
C TRP A 108 -20.26 -25.77 17.46
N TYR A 109 -21.16 -24.97 18.06
CA TYR A 109 -20.79 -23.72 18.73
C TYR A 109 -19.82 -23.98 19.88
N LYS A 110 -20.09 -24.97 20.74
CA LYS A 110 -19.22 -25.31 21.87
C LYS A 110 -17.81 -25.65 21.39
N ILE A 111 -17.67 -26.58 20.45
CA ILE A 111 -16.38 -27.01 19.89
C ILE A 111 -15.65 -25.84 19.22
N THR A 112 -16.36 -25.05 18.43
CA THR A 112 -15.79 -23.93 17.68
C THR A 112 -15.29 -22.82 18.60
N LEU A 113 -16.05 -22.48 19.64
CA LEU A 113 -15.65 -21.48 20.64
C LEU A 113 -14.37 -21.89 21.35
N TYR A 114 -14.27 -23.15 21.82
CA TYR A 114 -13.03 -23.66 22.41
C TYR A 114 -11.85 -23.55 21.45
N ARG A 115 -12.03 -23.97 20.19
CA ARG A 115 -10.96 -23.92 19.19
C ARG A 115 -10.48 -22.48 18.93
N LEU A 116 -11.40 -21.53 18.80
CA LEU A 116 -11.08 -20.11 18.58
C LEU A 116 -10.41 -19.49 19.80
N ILE A 117 -10.84 -19.82 21.02
CA ILE A 117 -10.22 -19.33 22.25
C ILE A 117 -8.76 -19.79 22.36
N GLU A 118 -8.46 -21.05 22.05
CA GLU A 118 -7.08 -21.56 22.08
C GLU A 118 -6.18 -20.89 21.04
N VAL A 119 -6.68 -20.67 19.82
CA VAL A 119 -5.97 -19.88 18.81
C VAL A 119 -5.76 -18.44 19.28
N CYS A 120 -6.78 -17.83 19.88
CA CYS A 120 -6.74 -16.46 20.40
C CYS A 120 -5.69 -16.31 21.52
N LYS A 121 -5.67 -17.22 22.50
CA LYS A 121 -4.64 -17.29 23.56
C LYS A 121 -3.24 -17.32 22.97
N ARG A 122 -3.03 -18.16 21.95
CA ARG A 122 -1.73 -18.31 21.30
C ARG A 122 -1.28 -17.03 20.61
N VAL A 123 -2.16 -16.34 19.87
CA VAL A 123 -1.80 -15.08 19.20
C VAL A 123 -1.62 -13.94 20.19
N ALA A 124 -2.44 -13.87 21.24
CA ALA A 124 -2.38 -12.85 22.28
C ALA A 124 -1.10 -12.94 23.14
N SER A 125 -0.54 -14.14 23.31
CA SER A 125 0.65 -14.41 24.16
C SER A 125 1.90 -13.58 23.84
N LYS A 126 1.99 -12.97 22.64
CA LYS A 126 3.11 -12.13 22.23
C LYS A 126 2.98 -10.67 22.67
N TYR A 127 1.81 -10.25 23.13
CA TYR A 127 1.49 -8.85 23.36
C TYR A 127 1.26 -8.57 24.85
N THR A 128 1.40 -7.31 25.23
CA THR A 128 1.01 -6.87 26.57
C THR A 128 -0.50 -6.97 26.76
N ARG A 129 -0.94 -7.17 28.00
CA ARG A 129 -2.38 -7.11 28.34
C ARG A 129 -3.03 -5.81 27.87
N SER A 130 -2.33 -4.67 28.02
CA SER A 130 -2.82 -3.37 27.54
C SER A 130 -3.07 -3.36 26.03
N LYS A 131 -2.14 -3.91 25.23
CA LYS A 131 -2.28 -3.98 23.77
C LYS A 131 -3.43 -4.90 23.36
N VAL A 132 -3.55 -6.07 23.98
CA VAL A 132 -4.67 -6.99 23.74
C VAL A 132 -5.99 -6.31 24.10
N ARG A 133 -6.10 -5.69 25.28
CA ARG A 133 -7.33 -5.01 25.72
C ARG A 133 -7.79 -3.90 24.79
N LYS A 134 -6.86 -3.14 24.17
CA LYS A 134 -7.18 -2.14 23.14
C LYS A 134 -7.66 -2.73 21.81
N ALA A 135 -7.36 -4.00 21.56
CA ALA A 135 -7.80 -4.73 20.37
C ALA A 135 -9.12 -5.48 20.58
N LEU A 136 -9.54 -5.69 21.83
CA LEU A 136 -10.76 -6.42 22.15
C LEU A 136 -12.01 -5.68 21.65
N PRO A 137 -13.01 -6.42 21.12
CA PRO A 137 -14.29 -5.85 20.75
C PRO A 137 -15.02 -5.32 21.99
N PRO A 138 -15.55 -4.08 21.99
CA PRO A 138 -16.11 -3.44 23.18
C PRO A 138 -17.17 -4.27 23.90
N ASP A 139 -18.09 -4.88 23.14
CA ASP A 139 -19.23 -5.63 23.67
C ASP A 139 -18.82 -6.91 24.44
N PHE A 140 -17.65 -7.46 24.12
CA PHE A 140 -17.19 -8.74 24.67
C PHE A 140 -15.84 -8.64 25.38
N ALA A 141 -15.30 -7.43 25.56
CA ALA A 141 -13.94 -7.23 26.05
C ALA A 141 -13.67 -7.95 27.37
N TYR A 142 -14.56 -7.81 28.35
CA TYR A 142 -14.42 -8.47 29.65
C TYR A 142 -14.40 -10.01 29.53
N VAL A 143 -15.34 -10.57 28.76
CA VAL A 143 -15.51 -12.02 28.63
C VAL A 143 -14.34 -12.64 27.88
N ILE A 144 -13.91 -12.02 26.77
CA ILE A 144 -12.76 -12.50 26.00
C ILE A 144 -11.48 -12.36 26.84
N GLU A 145 -11.27 -11.24 27.54
CA GLU A 145 -10.11 -11.06 28.43
C GLU A 145 -10.04 -12.17 29.47
N GLU A 146 -11.15 -12.51 30.14
CA GLU A 146 -11.18 -13.60 31.12
C GLU A 146 -10.84 -14.96 30.49
N LEU A 147 -11.34 -15.25 29.28
CA LEU A 147 -11.11 -16.52 28.57
C LEU A 147 -9.66 -16.68 28.08
N ILE A 148 -8.96 -15.60 27.73
CA ILE A 148 -7.63 -15.68 27.11
C ILE A 148 -6.46 -15.42 28.08
N THR A 149 -6.71 -14.91 29.28
CA THR A 149 -5.64 -14.44 30.20
C THR A 149 -5.18 -15.52 31.18
N GLU A 150 -5.80 -16.70 31.18
CA GLU A 150 -5.51 -17.74 32.15
C GLU A 150 -4.17 -18.46 31.93
N LYS A 151 -3.54 -18.86 33.04
CA LYS A 151 -2.41 -19.80 33.05
C LYS A 151 -2.94 -21.23 33.09
N PRO A 152 -2.39 -22.16 32.28
CA PRO A 152 -2.82 -23.56 32.20
C PRO A 152 -2.60 -24.39 33.47
N GLU A 153 -2.24 -23.78 34.60
CA GLU A 153 -1.78 -24.44 35.83
C GLU A 153 -2.86 -24.48 36.93
N LEU A 154 -4.08 -24.00 36.67
CA LEU A 154 -5.18 -23.93 37.65
C LEU A 154 -6.39 -24.77 37.19
N ASN A 155 -6.42 -26.05 37.54
CA ASN A 155 -7.55 -26.96 37.29
C ASN A 155 -8.88 -26.49 37.92
N ASP A 156 -8.86 -25.52 38.83
CA ASP A 156 -10.02 -25.10 39.62
C ASP A 156 -11.05 -24.25 38.83
N LYS A 157 -10.74 -23.81 37.60
CA LYS A 157 -11.59 -22.90 36.82
C LYS A 157 -12.17 -23.50 35.54
N GLU A 158 -11.92 -24.77 35.21
CA GLU A 158 -12.48 -25.39 33.99
C GLU A 158 -14.01 -25.28 33.93
N ALA A 159 -14.70 -25.62 35.02
CA ALA A 159 -16.15 -25.50 35.13
C ALA A 159 -16.65 -24.05 34.99
N TYR A 160 -15.85 -23.07 35.40
CA TYR A 160 -16.19 -21.65 35.26
C TYR A 160 -16.19 -21.23 33.79
N TYR A 161 -15.19 -21.65 33.00
CA TYR A 161 -15.12 -21.34 31.58
C TYR A 161 -16.16 -22.09 30.75
N GLU A 162 -16.39 -23.36 31.09
CA GLU A 162 -17.46 -24.14 30.49
C GLU A 162 -18.80 -23.44 30.69
N GLN A 163 -19.08 -22.94 31.90
CA GLN A 163 -20.29 -22.19 32.18
C GLN A 163 -20.38 -20.88 31.37
N ILE A 164 -19.27 -20.17 31.14
CA ILE A 164 -19.26 -18.96 30.28
C ILE A 164 -19.69 -19.34 28.86
N ILE A 165 -19.09 -20.38 28.29
CA ILE A 165 -19.37 -20.83 26.91
C ILE A 165 -20.82 -21.30 26.80
N GLU A 166 -21.29 -22.12 27.75
CA GLU A 166 -22.68 -22.58 27.80
C GLU A 166 -23.66 -21.43 27.94
N THR A 167 -23.33 -20.41 28.74
CA THR A 167 -24.17 -19.22 28.88
C THR A 167 -24.24 -18.45 27.57
N ILE A 168 -23.13 -18.26 26.85
CA ILE A 168 -23.09 -17.58 25.54
C ILE A 168 -24.00 -18.29 24.53
N ILE A 169 -23.98 -19.62 24.52
CA ILE A 169 -24.83 -20.44 23.64
C ILE A 169 -26.29 -20.34 24.07
N ALA A 170 -26.60 -20.54 25.36
CA ALA A 170 -27.95 -20.54 25.90
C ALA A 170 -28.69 -19.20 25.69
N ILE A 171 -27.98 -18.07 25.72
CA ILE A 171 -28.57 -16.74 25.44
C ILE A 171 -28.60 -16.38 23.95
N GLY A 172 -28.19 -17.29 23.06
CA GLY A 172 -28.23 -17.08 21.60
C GLY A 172 -27.18 -16.10 21.07
N ARG A 173 -26.04 -15.94 21.74
CA ARG A 173 -24.98 -14.98 21.36
C ARG A 173 -23.74 -15.62 20.75
N ALA A 174 -23.74 -16.94 20.55
CA ALA A 174 -22.59 -17.70 20.02
C ALA A 174 -22.05 -17.15 18.68
N GLU A 175 -22.91 -16.87 17.71
CA GLU A 175 -22.48 -16.43 16.37
C GLU A 175 -21.75 -15.08 16.40
N VAL A 176 -22.31 -14.10 17.13
CA VAL A 176 -21.68 -12.77 17.28
C VAL A 176 -20.35 -12.89 18.00
N PHE A 177 -20.25 -13.81 18.96
CA PHE A 177 -19.01 -14.08 19.69
C PHE A 177 -17.94 -14.77 18.82
N ILE A 178 -18.34 -15.71 17.94
CA ILE A 178 -17.45 -16.36 16.97
C ILE A 178 -16.87 -15.32 15.99
N ILE A 179 -17.70 -14.40 15.49
CA ILE A 179 -17.25 -13.30 14.62
C ILE A 179 -16.23 -12.44 15.37
N ALA A 180 -16.56 -12.02 16.59
CA ALA A 180 -15.72 -11.20 17.44
C ALA A 180 -14.33 -11.84 17.73
N LEU A 181 -14.30 -13.14 18.03
CA LEU A 181 -13.04 -13.88 18.21
C LEU A 181 -12.26 -14.00 16.90
N SER A 182 -12.93 -14.26 15.78
CA SER A 182 -12.28 -14.40 14.47
C SER A 182 -11.62 -13.09 14.04
N GLU A 183 -12.33 -11.96 14.15
CA GLU A 183 -11.80 -10.62 13.85
C GLU A 183 -10.67 -10.22 14.80
N LEU A 184 -10.75 -10.60 16.08
CA LEU A 184 -9.67 -10.40 17.04
C LEU A 184 -8.42 -11.22 16.67
N ILE A 185 -8.58 -12.47 16.25
CA ILE A 185 -7.48 -13.30 15.76
C ILE A 185 -6.85 -12.65 14.53
N GLN A 186 -7.64 -12.26 13.52
CA GLN A 186 -7.16 -11.56 12.32
C GLN A 186 -6.30 -10.33 12.70
N ARG A 187 -6.81 -9.51 13.63
CA ARG A 187 -6.14 -8.30 14.11
C ARG A 187 -4.84 -8.58 14.86
N LEU A 188 -4.79 -9.62 15.71
CA LEU A 188 -3.61 -9.93 16.52
C LEU A 188 -2.52 -10.71 15.77
N VAL A 189 -2.88 -11.38 14.67
CA VAL A 189 -1.92 -12.15 13.87
C VAL A 189 -0.91 -11.25 13.15
N VAL A 190 -1.36 -10.08 12.67
CA VAL A 190 -0.52 -9.06 12.02
C VAL A 190 -0.39 -7.86 12.94
N ASP A 191 0.82 -7.59 13.40
CA ASP A 191 1.10 -6.49 14.31
C ASP A 191 1.16 -5.14 13.58
N HIS A 192 1.78 -5.13 12.40
CA HIS A 192 2.00 -3.94 11.60
C HIS A 192 1.94 -4.27 10.10
N LEU A 193 1.29 -3.41 9.32
CA LEU A 193 1.11 -3.56 7.89
C LEU A 193 1.94 -2.52 7.12
N HIS A 194 2.78 -2.97 6.22
CA HIS A 194 3.51 -2.13 5.27
C HIS A 194 2.86 -2.25 3.90
N ILE A 195 2.35 -1.14 3.36
CA ILE A 195 1.85 -1.06 1.99
C ILE A 195 2.89 -0.35 1.13
N LEU A 196 3.61 -1.09 0.30
CA LEU A 196 4.62 -0.55 -0.61
C LEU A 196 3.95 -0.13 -1.93
N GLY A 197 3.02 0.81 -1.85
CA GLY A 197 2.54 1.55 -3.00
C GLY A 197 1.60 0.80 -3.95
N ASP A 198 1.12 1.56 -4.92
CA ASP A 198 0.27 1.12 -6.02
C ASP A 198 -1.06 0.53 -5.52
N ILE A 199 -1.75 1.31 -4.69
CA ILE A 199 -3.10 0.99 -4.19
C ILE A 199 -4.14 1.22 -5.28
N TYR A 200 -3.94 2.25 -6.09
CA TYR A 200 -4.88 2.74 -7.10
C TYR A 200 -4.69 2.11 -8.49
N ASP A 201 -5.70 2.36 -9.35
CA ASP A 201 -5.81 1.97 -10.76
C ASP A 201 -5.92 0.46 -11.06
N ARG A 202 -6.29 0.14 -12.31
CA ARG A 202 -6.50 -1.21 -12.91
C ARG A 202 -7.70 -1.98 -12.37
N GLY A 203 -7.86 -2.12 -11.05
CA GLY A 203 -9.01 -2.78 -10.41
C GLY A 203 -10.12 -1.78 -10.02
N PRO A 204 -11.34 -2.28 -9.75
CA PRO A 204 -12.51 -1.42 -9.54
C PRO A 204 -12.64 -0.86 -8.12
N GLY A 205 -11.95 -1.42 -7.13
CA GLY A 205 -12.21 -1.19 -5.70
C GLY A 205 -11.16 -0.42 -4.88
N PRO A 206 -10.32 0.50 -5.41
CA PRO A 206 -9.32 1.18 -4.57
C PRO A 206 -9.96 2.04 -3.45
N HIS A 207 -11.18 2.56 -3.67
CA HIS A 207 -11.91 3.30 -2.64
C HIS A 207 -12.27 2.43 -1.42
N HIS A 208 -12.65 1.16 -1.63
CA HIS A 208 -12.89 0.21 -0.54
C HIS A 208 -11.61 -0.21 0.17
N ILE A 209 -10.50 -0.34 -0.56
CA ILE A 209 -9.18 -0.61 0.02
C ILE A 209 -8.78 0.53 0.96
N MET A 210 -8.93 1.78 0.52
CA MET A 210 -8.62 2.95 1.34
C MET A 210 -9.54 3.06 2.56
N ASP A 211 -10.85 2.85 2.41
CA ASP A 211 -11.79 2.79 3.55
C ASP A 211 -11.30 1.75 4.58
N LYS A 212 -10.83 0.57 4.12
CA LYS A 212 -10.31 -0.48 5.00
C LYS A 212 -8.99 -0.10 5.68
N LEU A 213 -8.10 0.60 4.98
CA LEU A 213 -6.82 1.06 5.52
C LEU A 213 -6.99 2.19 6.55
N GLU A 214 -7.98 3.06 6.39
CA GLU A 214 -8.29 4.12 7.37
C GLU A 214 -8.61 3.56 8.77
N GLU A 215 -9.27 2.40 8.81
CA GLU A 215 -9.66 1.72 10.05
C GLU A 215 -8.59 0.76 10.60
N TYR A 216 -7.50 0.54 9.86
CA TYR A 216 -6.51 -0.48 10.22
C TYR A 216 -5.64 -0.03 11.41
N HIS A 217 -5.32 -0.96 12.31
CA HIS A 217 -4.78 -0.64 13.64
C HIS A 217 -3.34 -0.12 13.63
N SER A 218 -2.51 -0.57 12.69
CA SER A 218 -1.11 -0.15 12.59
C SER A 218 -0.61 -0.37 11.17
N LEU A 219 -0.27 0.72 10.49
CA LEU A 219 0.27 0.67 9.14
C LEU A 219 1.20 1.83 8.80
N ASP A 220 2.01 1.63 7.77
CA ASP A 220 2.65 2.67 6.97
C ASP A 220 2.56 2.36 5.47
N ILE A 221 2.76 3.41 4.65
CA ILE A 221 2.58 3.34 3.20
C ILE A 221 3.80 3.95 2.52
N GLN A 222 4.44 3.24 1.59
CA GLN A 222 5.40 3.86 0.68
C GLN A 222 4.67 4.19 -0.61
N TRP A 223 4.68 5.46 -1.04
CA TRP A 223 3.88 5.87 -2.20
C TRP A 223 4.38 5.20 -3.49
N GLY A 224 3.46 4.60 -4.23
CA GLY A 224 3.68 4.13 -5.60
C GLY A 224 3.42 5.23 -6.63
N ASN A 225 3.79 4.97 -7.88
CA ASN A 225 3.57 5.93 -8.96
C ASN A 225 2.06 6.16 -9.16
N HIS A 226 1.23 5.11 -9.06
CA HIS A 226 -0.21 5.26 -9.19
C HIS A 226 -0.82 6.05 -8.02
N ASP A 227 -0.28 5.92 -6.80
CA ASP A 227 -0.76 6.71 -5.67
C ASP A 227 -0.44 8.20 -5.86
N ILE A 228 0.76 8.51 -6.35
CA ILE A 228 1.19 9.90 -6.62
C ILE A 228 0.31 10.57 -7.67
N VAL A 229 -0.10 9.86 -8.73
CA VAL A 229 -0.94 10.48 -9.76
C VAL A 229 -2.35 10.78 -9.23
N TRP A 230 -2.87 9.94 -8.33
CA TRP A 230 -4.13 10.21 -7.61
C TRP A 230 -3.99 11.34 -6.60
N MET A 231 -2.86 11.44 -5.89
CA MET A 231 -2.53 12.61 -5.05
C MET A 231 -2.46 13.89 -5.88
N GLY A 232 -1.87 13.84 -7.09
CA GLY A 232 -1.88 14.92 -8.07
C GLY A 232 -3.28 15.34 -8.48
N ALA A 233 -4.14 14.37 -8.80
CA ALA A 233 -5.51 14.64 -9.19
C ALA A 233 -6.29 15.32 -8.06
N ALA A 234 -6.19 14.79 -6.83
CA ALA A 234 -6.81 15.36 -5.64
C ALA A 234 -6.27 16.76 -5.28
N ALA A 235 -5.00 17.05 -5.58
CA ALA A 235 -4.42 18.37 -5.39
C ALA A 235 -4.88 19.39 -6.46
N GLY A 236 -5.57 18.95 -7.51
CA GLY A 236 -6.04 19.78 -8.63
C GLY A 236 -5.02 19.93 -9.75
N GLN A 237 -4.03 19.04 -9.87
CA GLN A 237 -3.09 19.03 -10.98
C GLN A 237 -3.80 18.46 -12.22
N ARG A 238 -3.89 19.28 -13.28
CA ARG A 238 -4.72 19.01 -14.47
C ARG A 238 -4.30 17.76 -15.26
N SER A 239 -3.00 17.58 -15.51
CA SER A 239 -2.43 16.42 -16.21
C SER A 239 -2.70 15.10 -15.46
N CYS A 240 -2.59 15.12 -14.13
CA CYS A 240 -2.89 14.00 -13.24
C CYS A 240 -4.37 13.65 -13.29
N ILE A 241 -5.28 14.63 -13.24
CA ILE A 241 -6.73 14.40 -13.40
C ILE A 241 -7.02 13.73 -14.74
N ALA A 242 -6.51 14.30 -15.83
CA ALA A 242 -6.72 13.73 -17.17
C ALA A 242 -6.15 12.30 -17.25
N ASN A 243 -4.99 12.05 -16.66
CA ASN A 243 -4.38 10.71 -16.63
C ASN A 243 -5.18 9.71 -15.79
N VAL A 244 -5.69 10.08 -14.61
CA VAL A 244 -6.54 9.21 -13.79
C VAL A 244 -7.79 8.81 -14.56
N ILE A 245 -8.49 9.77 -15.17
CA ILE A 245 -9.69 9.49 -15.97
C ILE A 245 -9.34 8.61 -17.19
N ARG A 246 -8.22 8.89 -17.87
CA ARG A 246 -7.73 8.06 -18.98
C ARG A 246 -7.50 6.62 -18.56
N ILE A 247 -6.84 6.41 -17.41
CA ILE A 247 -6.58 5.07 -16.88
C ILE A 247 -7.88 4.38 -16.50
N CYS A 248 -8.81 5.05 -15.81
CA CYS A 248 -10.14 4.53 -15.51
C CYS A 248 -10.91 4.12 -16.77
N ALA A 249 -10.93 4.97 -17.80
CA ALA A 249 -11.58 4.68 -19.09
C ALA A 249 -10.93 3.47 -19.78
N ARG A 250 -9.60 3.42 -19.79
CA ARG A 250 -8.84 2.31 -20.37
C ARG A 250 -9.14 0.98 -19.71
N TYR A 251 -9.38 0.94 -18.40
CA TYR A 251 -9.59 -0.31 -17.65
C TYR A 251 -11.06 -0.62 -17.31
N ALA A 252 -12.03 0.09 -17.91
CA ALA A 252 -13.46 -0.07 -17.62
C ALA A 252 -13.84 0.19 -16.15
N ASN A 253 -13.20 1.19 -15.53
CA ASN A 253 -13.38 1.57 -14.13
C ASN A 253 -13.83 3.04 -14.00
N LEU A 254 -14.68 3.55 -14.90
CA LEU A 254 -15.23 4.91 -14.75
C LEU A 254 -16.23 4.99 -13.60
N ASP A 255 -16.93 3.89 -13.29
CA ASP A 255 -17.82 3.77 -12.12
C ASP A 255 -17.10 4.07 -10.80
N LEU A 256 -15.78 3.82 -10.72
CA LEU A 256 -14.98 4.22 -9.55
C LEU A 256 -15.06 5.73 -9.32
N LEU A 257 -15.02 6.52 -10.39
CA LEU A 257 -15.08 7.98 -10.28
C LEU A 257 -16.51 8.42 -9.95
N GLU A 258 -17.51 7.86 -10.62
CA GLU A 258 -18.91 8.25 -10.45
C GLU A 258 -19.52 7.74 -9.14
N ASP A 259 -19.52 6.43 -8.91
CA ASP A 259 -20.13 5.80 -7.72
C ASP A 259 -19.19 5.83 -6.52
N GLY A 260 -17.89 5.57 -6.75
CA GLY A 260 -16.90 5.47 -5.67
C GLY A 260 -16.54 6.82 -5.06
N TYR A 261 -16.40 7.86 -5.88
CA TYR A 261 -15.97 9.20 -5.46
C TYR A 261 -16.97 10.32 -5.77
N GLY A 262 -18.10 10.06 -6.44
CA GLY A 262 -19.10 11.09 -6.73
C GLY A 262 -18.66 12.13 -7.78
N ILE A 263 -17.69 11.81 -8.62
CA ILE A 263 -17.10 12.70 -9.63
C ILE A 263 -17.95 12.61 -10.91
N ASN A 264 -18.63 13.70 -11.25
CA ASN A 264 -19.51 13.77 -12.40
C ASN A 264 -18.72 13.85 -13.73
N LEU A 265 -18.83 12.82 -14.57
CA LEU A 265 -18.19 12.76 -15.89
C LEU A 265 -19.08 13.20 -17.06
N LEU A 266 -20.33 13.59 -16.80
CA LEU A 266 -21.27 14.06 -17.84
C LEU A 266 -20.71 15.18 -18.74
N PRO A 267 -19.96 16.18 -18.24
CA PRO A 267 -19.34 17.19 -19.10
C PRO A 267 -18.37 16.58 -20.12
N LEU A 268 -17.54 15.62 -19.70
CA LEU A 268 -16.60 14.92 -20.58
C LEU A 268 -17.35 14.00 -21.56
N ALA A 269 -18.38 13.29 -21.10
CA ALA A 269 -19.20 12.43 -21.95
C ALA A 269 -19.89 13.23 -23.07
N THR A 270 -20.47 14.39 -22.73
CA THR A 270 -21.14 15.28 -23.70
C THR A 270 -20.13 15.84 -24.69
N PHE A 271 -18.98 16.33 -24.20
CA PHE A 271 -17.89 16.79 -25.05
C PHE A 271 -17.40 15.71 -26.02
N ALA A 272 -17.19 14.48 -25.53
CA ALA A 272 -16.76 13.37 -26.36
C ALA A 272 -17.78 13.01 -27.44
N LEU A 273 -19.09 13.02 -27.10
CA LEU A 273 -20.16 12.77 -28.07
C LEU A 273 -20.27 13.87 -29.13
N THR A 274 -19.96 15.13 -28.80
CA THR A 274 -20.00 16.24 -29.74
C THR A 274 -18.81 16.23 -30.71
N TYR A 275 -17.58 16.13 -30.20
CA TYR A 275 -16.37 16.30 -31.02
C TYR A 275 -15.86 15.00 -31.65
N TYR A 276 -16.19 13.84 -31.06
CA TYR A 276 -15.78 12.51 -31.54
C TYR A 276 -16.99 11.70 -32.01
N GLN A 277 -18.03 12.35 -32.54
CA GLN A 277 -19.30 11.70 -32.94
C GLN A 277 -19.08 10.63 -34.03
N GLU A 278 -18.36 10.97 -35.08
CA GLU A 278 -18.12 10.10 -36.24
C GLU A 278 -16.84 9.26 -36.11
N ASP A 279 -16.15 9.38 -34.97
CA ASP A 279 -14.87 8.72 -34.73
C ASP A 279 -15.06 7.32 -34.13
N PRO A 280 -14.57 6.25 -34.78
CA PRO A 280 -14.67 4.90 -34.25
C PRO A 280 -13.75 4.65 -33.04
N CYS A 281 -12.77 5.53 -32.79
CA CYS A 281 -11.84 5.49 -31.66
C CYS A 281 -11.11 4.15 -31.49
N GLU A 282 -10.79 3.47 -32.59
CA GLU A 282 -10.30 2.07 -32.56
C GLU A 282 -8.98 1.89 -31.79
N CYS A 283 -8.12 2.92 -31.78
CA CYS A 283 -6.87 2.92 -31.02
C CYS A 283 -7.08 2.99 -29.50
N PHE A 284 -8.28 3.35 -29.04
CA PHE A 284 -8.64 3.59 -27.64
C PHE A 284 -9.51 2.47 -27.05
N LYS A 285 -9.40 1.25 -27.60
CA LYS A 285 -10.09 0.06 -27.08
C LYS A 285 -9.80 -0.15 -25.58
N ILE A 286 -10.86 -0.50 -24.87
CA ILE A 286 -10.86 -0.77 -23.44
C ILE A 286 -10.13 -2.10 -23.18
N LYS A 287 -9.28 -2.11 -22.15
CA LYS A 287 -8.51 -3.24 -21.66
C LYS A 287 -9.00 -3.60 -20.26
N GLY A 288 -9.95 -4.51 -20.12
CA GLY A 288 -10.50 -4.87 -18.81
C GLY A 288 -11.43 -6.07 -18.86
N GLY A 289 -11.75 -6.62 -17.70
CA GLY A 289 -12.65 -7.78 -17.54
C GLY A 289 -14.10 -7.42 -17.29
N ASN A 290 -14.44 -6.15 -17.04
CA ASN A 290 -15.82 -5.73 -16.84
C ASN A 290 -16.57 -5.77 -18.17
N THR A 291 -17.67 -6.53 -18.19
CA THR A 291 -18.52 -6.67 -19.37
C THR A 291 -19.43 -5.45 -19.48
N LEU A 292 -18.96 -4.41 -20.15
CA LEU A 292 -19.78 -3.25 -20.48
C LEU A 292 -20.78 -3.59 -21.59
N ASN A 293 -21.93 -2.92 -21.60
CA ASN A 293 -22.83 -3.06 -22.73
C ASN A 293 -22.24 -2.34 -23.98
N PRO A 294 -22.74 -2.64 -25.20
CA PRO A 294 -22.17 -2.07 -26.42
C PRO A 294 -22.21 -0.53 -26.47
N ALA A 295 -23.26 0.10 -25.94
CA ALA A 295 -23.40 1.55 -25.97
C ALA A 295 -22.41 2.23 -25.01
N GLU A 296 -22.26 1.70 -23.79
CA GLU A 296 -21.26 2.13 -22.81
C GLU A 296 -19.85 1.95 -23.35
N THR A 297 -19.58 0.84 -24.05
CA THR A 297 -18.26 0.59 -24.65
C THR A 297 -17.90 1.69 -25.65
N VAL A 298 -18.82 2.06 -26.54
CA VAL A 298 -18.59 3.14 -27.53
C VAL A 298 -18.40 4.48 -26.83
N LEU A 299 -19.23 4.82 -25.85
CA LEU A 299 -19.08 6.07 -25.10
C LEU A 299 -17.73 6.14 -24.37
N ASN A 300 -17.34 5.07 -23.69
CA ASN A 300 -16.09 5.00 -22.94
C ASN A 300 -14.87 5.10 -23.87
N MET A 301 -14.90 4.51 -25.07
CA MET A 301 -13.85 4.67 -26.07
C MET A 301 -13.70 6.13 -26.53
N LYS A 302 -14.82 6.83 -26.75
CA LYS A 302 -14.81 8.25 -27.12
C LYS A 302 -14.29 9.13 -25.99
N MET A 303 -14.76 8.91 -24.77
CA MET A 303 -14.25 9.60 -23.58
C MET A 303 -12.75 9.33 -23.38
N HIS A 304 -12.30 8.09 -23.58
CA HIS A 304 -10.90 7.69 -23.50
C HIS A 304 -10.04 8.43 -24.53
N LYS A 305 -10.48 8.55 -25.78
CA LYS A 305 -9.79 9.35 -26.79
C LYS A 305 -9.77 10.83 -26.42
N ALA A 306 -10.93 11.40 -26.13
CA ALA A 306 -11.08 12.82 -25.78
C ALA A 306 -10.17 13.23 -24.61
N ILE A 307 -10.19 12.49 -23.51
CA ILE A 307 -9.36 12.80 -22.35
C ILE A 307 -7.86 12.54 -22.60
N SER A 308 -7.51 11.61 -23.49
CA SER A 308 -6.11 11.39 -23.89
C SER A 308 -5.55 12.58 -24.65
N ILE A 309 -6.33 13.16 -25.59
CA ILE A 309 -5.91 14.38 -26.31
C ILE A 309 -5.74 15.55 -25.32
N ILE A 310 -6.71 15.77 -24.44
CA ILE A 310 -6.62 16.78 -23.37
C ILE A 310 -5.37 16.55 -22.50
N GLN A 311 -5.08 15.30 -22.13
CA GLN A 311 -3.89 14.96 -21.35
C GLN A 311 -2.60 15.36 -22.08
N PHE A 312 -2.45 15.02 -23.37
CA PHE A 312 -1.24 15.34 -24.14
C PHE A 312 -1.04 16.85 -24.29
N LYS A 313 -2.12 17.61 -24.45
CA LYS A 313 -2.10 19.08 -24.43
C LYS A 313 -1.59 19.62 -23.09
N LEU A 314 -2.18 19.16 -21.98
CA LEU A 314 -1.81 19.56 -20.62
C LEU A 314 -0.38 19.16 -20.25
N GLU A 315 0.08 18.00 -20.70
CA GLU A 315 1.46 17.54 -20.56
C GLU A 315 2.42 18.51 -21.27
N GLY A 316 2.18 18.82 -22.55
CA GLY A 316 3.00 19.78 -23.29
C GLY A 316 3.04 21.17 -22.62
N GLN A 317 1.89 21.70 -22.20
CA GLN A 317 1.83 22.97 -21.47
C GLN A 317 2.69 22.96 -20.19
N LEU A 318 2.64 21.86 -19.42
CA LEU A 318 3.43 21.73 -18.20
C LEU A 318 4.93 21.66 -18.51
N LEU A 319 5.32 20.87 -19.50
CA LEU A 319 6.72 20.66 -19.89
C LEU A 319 7.35 21.92 -20.47
N ILE A 320 6.59 22.72 -21.23
CA ILE A 320 7.01 24.04 -21.71
C ILE A 320 7.21 25.02 -20.53
N ARG A 321 6.32 24.97 -19.52
CA ARG A 321 6.42 25.79 -18.31
C ARG A 321 7.57 25.37 -17.40
N ARG A 322 7.88 24.07 -17.34
CA ARG A 322 8.86 23.45 -16.44
C ARG A 322 10.00 22.79 -17.22
N LYS A 323 10.76 23.61 -17.96
CA LYS A 323 11.88 23.14 -18.78
C LYS A 323 12.96 22.45 -17.95
N GLU A 324 13.09 22.84 -16.68
CA GLU A 324 14.00 22.23 -15.70
C GLU A 324 13.70 20.75 -15.41
N PHE A 325 12.55 20.22 -15.83
CA PHE A 325 12.27 18.78 -15.72
C PHE A 325 12.98 17.93 -16.77
N HIS A 326 13.59 18.56 -17.79
CA HIS A 326 14.37 17.90 -18.85
C HIS A 326 13.58 16.80 -19.59
N MET A 327 12.30 17.08 -19.89
CA MET A 327 11.36 16.16 -20.53
C MET A 327 10.70 16.75 -21.79
N ALA A 328 11.31 17.76 -22.41
CA ALA A 328 10.73 18.44 -23.58
C ALA A 328 10.44 17.49 -24.76
N ASP A 329 11.18 16.39 -24.88
CA ASP A 329 10.99 15.32 -25.87
C ASP A 329 9.68 14.52 -25.70
N ARG A 330 8.92 14.79 -24.64
CA ARG A 330 7.61 14.19 -24.37
C ARG A 330 6.43 15.09 -24.75
N ALA A 331 6.69 16.35 -25.09
CA ALA A 331 5.69 17.20 -25.71
C ALA A 331 5.60 16.84 -27.21
N LEU A 332 4.86 15.78 -27.56
CA LEU A 332 4.92 15.18 -28.91
C LEU A 332 3.98 15.79 -29.95
N LEU A 333 3.02 16.63 -29.56
CA LEU A 333 2.03 17.15 -30.51
C LEU A 333 2.65 18.10 -31.56
N ASP A 334 3.68 18.86 -31.20
CA ASP A 334 4.45 19.71 -32.13
C ASP A 334 5.19 18.92 -33.22
N ASP A 335 5.49 17.63 -32.98
CA ASP A 335 6.26 16.79 -33.91
C ASP A 335 5.37 16.11 -34.97
N ILE A 336 4.04 16.29 -34.88
CA ILE A 336 3.06 15.71 -35.80
C ILE A 336 2.93 16.58 -37.06
N ASN A 337 3.04 15.93 -38.21
CA ASN A 337 2.56 16.48 -39.47
C ASN A 337 1.10 16.08 -39.67
N TYR A 338 0.20 17.02 -39.36
CA TYR A 338 -1.25 16.80 -39.42
C TYR A 338 -1.80 16.67 -40.85
N GLU A 339 -1.09 17.20 -41.86
CA GLU A 339 -1.49 17.08 -43.26
C GLU A 339 -1.18 15.68 -43.81
N ASP A 340 0.02 15.19 -43.55
CA ASP A 340 0.48 13.89 -44.04
C ASP A 340 0.11 12.72 -43.12
N GLY A 341 -0.34 13.01 -41.89
CA GLY A 341 -0.67 12.00 -40.88
C GLY A 341 0.56 11.25 -40.37
N THR A 342 1.71 11.93 -40.27
CA THR A 342 2.99 11.37 -39.83
C THR A 342 3.52 12.06 -38.58
N ILE A 343 4.47 11.44 -37.88
CA ILE A 343 5.20 12.05 -36.76
C ILE A 343 6.68 11.75 -36.89
N ARG A 344 7.53 12.73 -36.56
CA ARG A 344 8.99 12.56 -36.54
C ARG A 344 9.48 12.28 -35.12
N LEU A 345 9.95 11.05 -34.87
CA LEU A 345 10.52 10.65 -33.58
C LEU A 345 11.98 10.21 -33.75
N TYR A 346 12.88 10.78 -32.96
CA TYR A 346 14.32 10.42 -32.93
C TYR A 346 14.98 10.37 -34.32
N GLY A 347 14.59 11.28 -35.22
CA GLY A 347 15.13 11.38 -36.58
C GLY A 347 14.53 10.39 -37.59
N LYS A 348 13.48 9.64 -37.22
CA LYS A 348 12.70 8.79 -38.12
C LYS A 348 11.26 9.28 -38.24
N GLU A 349 10.67 9.05 -39.40
CA GLU A 349 9.27 9.39 -39.67
C GLU A 349 8.40 8.13 -39.58
N TYR A 350 7.25 8.26 -38.94
CA TYR A 350 6.29 7.18 -38.70
C TYR A 350 4.89 7.61 -39.12
N ASN A 351 4.10 6.67 -39.64
CA ASN A 351 2.68 6.92 -39.94
C ASN A 351 1.84 6.76 -38.67
N LEU A 352 0.92 7.69 -38.44
CA LEU A 352 -0.05 7.58 -37.36
C LEU A 352 -1.14 6.55 -37.72
N LEU A 353 -1.57 5.76 -36.74
CA LEU A 353 -2.70 4.83 -36.84
C LEU A 353 -4.06 5.55 -36.83
N ASP A 354 -4.10 6.74 -36.24
CA ASP A 354 -5.29 7.55 -36.06
C ASP A 354 -4.94 9.01 -36.38
N HIS A 355 -5.67 9.59 -37.34
CA HIS A 355 -5.43 10.94 -37.87
C HIS A 355 -6.50 11.93 -37.40
N ALA A 356 -7.49 11.48 -36.63
CA ALA A 356 -8.60 12.32 -36.21
C ALA A 356 -8.25 13.06 -34.90
N PHE A 357 -7.89 14.34 -35.05
CA PHE A 357 -7.60 15.27 -33.95
C PHE A 357 -8.55 16.48 -33.99
N PRO A 358 -9.86 16.29 -33.80
CA PRO A 358 -10.88 17.32 -34.08
C PRO A 358 -10.76 18.58 -33.22
N THR A 359 -10.02 18.52 -32.11
CA THR A 359 -9.86 19.63 -31.16
C THR A 359 -8.44 20.20 -31.12
N VAL A 360 -7.50 19.66 -31.90
CA VAL A 360 -6.12 20.15 -31.93
C VAL A 360 -5.97 21.20 -33.03
N ASP A 361 -5.46 22.38 -32.66
CA ASP A 361 -5.03 23.40 -33.62
C ASP A 361 -3.56 23.15 -34.00
N PRO A 362 -3.23 22.81 -35.26
CA PRO A 362 -1.85 22.54 -35.68
C PRO A 362 -0.86 23.68 -35.40
N GLU A 363 -1.32 24.93 -35.35
CA GLU A 363 -0.46 26.08 -35.06
C GLU A 363 -0.17 26.24 -33.55
N ASN A 364 -1.08 25.76 -32.70
CA ASN A 364 -0.97 25.82 -31.24
C ASN A 364 -1.43 24.49 -30.62
N PRO A 365 -0.72 23.37 -30.86
CA PRO A 365 -1.28 22.05 -30.65
C PRO A 365 -1.50 21.69 -29.18
N TYR A 366 -0.85 22.37 -28.25
CA TYR A 366 -1.10 22.22 -26.80
C TYR A 366 -2.16 23.15 -26.23
N GLU A 367 -2.73 24.07 -27.00
CA GLU A 367 -3.79 24.95 -26.50
C GLU A 367 -5.08 24.16 -26.32
N LEU A 368 -5.71 24.30 -25.15
CA LEU A 368 -7.03 23.70 -24.91
C LEU A 368 -8.08 24.53 -25.64
N SER A 369 -9.02 23.88 -26.31
CA SER A 369 -10.21 24.57 -26.80
C SER A 369 -11.00 25.14 -25.62
N LYS A 370 -11.88 26.10 -25.89
CA LYS A 370 -12.74 26.68 -24.84
C LYS A 370 -13.54 25.60 -24.11
N GLU A 371 -14.09 24.64 -24.84
CA GLU A 371 -14.88 23.53 -24.30
C GLU A 371 -14.01 22.54 -23.53
N GLU A 372 -12.77 22.28 -23.97
CA GLU A 372 -11.80 21.47 -23.20
C GLU A 372 -11.44 22.15 -21.87
N GLU A 373 -11.25 23.47 -21.88
CA GLU A 373 -10.98 24.25 -20.67
C GLU A 373 -12.17 24.19 -19.69
N GLU A 374 -13.40 24.37 -20.17
CA GLU A 374 -14.62 24.26 -19.36
C GLU A 374 -14.79 22.85 -18.74
N VAL A 375 -14.49 21.79 -19.51
CA VAL A 375 -14.49 20.41 -18.99
C VAL A 375 -13.45 20.26 -17.88
N MET A 376 -12.23 20.73 -18.10
CA MET A 376 -11.15 20.59 -17.13
C MET A 376 -11.36 21.43 -15.86
N GLU A 377 -11.93 22.63 -15.95
CA GLU A 377 -12.29 23.44 -14.77
C GLU A 377 -13.30 22.71 -13.87
N ARG A 378 -14.32 22.08 -14.48
CA ARG A 378 -15.31 21.28 -13.74
C ARG A 378 -14.68 20.05 -13.10
N LEU A 379 -13.82 19.35 -13.82
CA LEU A 379 -13.11 18.17 -13.29
C LEU A 379 -12.17 18.56 -12.15
N VAL A 380 -11.39 19.64 -12.28
CA VAL A 380 -10.53 20.17 -11.21
C VAL A 380 -11.36 20.46 -9.96
N SER A 381 -12.51 21.13 -10.11
CA SER A 381 -13.41 21.40 -8.99
C SER A 381 -13.95 20.10 -8.36
N ALA A 382 -14.34 19.12 -9.17
CA ALA A 382 -14.88 17.85 -8.67
C ALA A 382 -13.84 17.04 -7.87
N PHE A 383 -12.62 16.89 -8.38
CA PHE A 383 -11.55 16.16 -7.69
C PHE A 383 -11.06 16.88 -6.43
N ALA A 384 -10.84 18.20 -6.50
CA ALA A 384 -10.31 18.96 -5.38
C ALA A 384 -11.30 19.06 -4.20
N ASN A 385 -12.61 18.98 -4.47
CA ASN A 385 -13.65 19.11 -3.46
C ASN A 385 -14.31 17.76 -3.07
N CYS A 386 -13.86 16.63 -3.63
CA CYS A 386 -14.37 15.30 -3.26
C CYS A 386 -13.93 14.93 -1.83
N GLU A 387 -14.85 14.98 -0.85
CA GLU A 387 -14.54 14.72 0.57
C GLU A 387 -13.87 13.36 0.78
N LYS A 388 -14.44 12.29 0.20
CA LYS A 388 -13.90 10.93 0.35
C LYS A 388 -12.49 10.80 -0.22
N LEU A 389 -12.24 11.36 -1.41
CA LEU A 389 -10.91 11.36 -2.01
C LEU A 389 -9.92 12.16 -1.16
N GLN A 390 -10.31 13.34 -0.68
CA GLN A 390 -9.45 14.15 0.20
C GLN A 390 -9.14 13.39 1.50
N ARG A 391 -10.11 12.68 2.10
CA ARG A 391 -9.90 11.86 3.30
C ARG A 391 -8.88 10.75 3.05
N HIS A 392 -9.00 10.03 1.93
CA HIS A 392 -8.03 9.03 1.50
C HIS A 392 -6.62 9.62 1.28
N MET A 393 -6.52 10.79 0.65
CA MET A 393 -5.22 11.47 0.49
C MET A 393 -4.63 11.90 1.83
N GLN A 394 -5.46 12.30 2.79
CA GLN A 394 -4.98 12.60 4.14
C GLN A 394 -4.37 11.37 4.82
N LEU A 395 -4.91 10.16 4.59
CA LEU A 395 -4.28 8.94 5.06
C LEU A 395 -2.89 8.77 4.43
N LEU A 396 -2.78 8.86 3.09
CA LEU A 396 -1.50 8.75 2.37
C LEU A 396 -0.48 9.78 2.85
N LEU A 397 -0.90 11.02 3.11
CA LEU A 397 -0.03 12.07 3.63
C LEU A 397 0.37 11.80 5.09
N LYS A 398 -0.52 11.31 5.95
CA LYS A 398 -0.23 11.09 7.38
C LYS A 398 0.59 9.83 7.65
N LYS A 399 0.35 8.78 6.87
CA LYS A 399 0.92 7.44 7.09
C LYS A 399 1.91 7.03 6.01
N GLY A 400 2.07 7.84 4.97
CA GLY A 400 2.99 7.54 3.89
C GLY A 400 4.08 8.56 3.61
N SER A 401 5.03 8.06 2.84
CA SER A 401 6.30 8.67 2.47
C SER A 401 6.84 8.03 1.19
N LEU A 402 7.85 8.61 0.54
CA LEU A 402 8.46 7.97 -0.64
C LEU A 402 9.33 6.75 -0.28
N TYR A 403 9.90 6.76 0.93
CA TYR A 403 10.65 5.64 1.49
C TYR A 403 10.42 5.58 3.01
N LYS A 404 10.81 4.46 3.62
CA LYS A 404 10.87 4.34 5.08
C LYS A 404 11.96 3.35 5.48
N VAL A 405 12.69 3.65 6.55
CA VAL A 405 13.52 2.66 7.23
C VAL A 405 12.72 2.09 8.39
N TYR A 406 12.59 0.76 8.45
CA TYR A 406 11.86 0.09 9.53
C TYR A 406 12.49 -1.26 9.87
N ASN A 407 12.96 -1.40 11.10
CA ASN A 407 13.62 -2.60 11.64
C ASN A 407 14.78 -3.08 10.76
N ASN A 408 15.66 -2.15 10.37
CA ASN A 408 16.77 -2.31 9.43
C ASN A 408 16.37 -2.70 7.99
N ASN A 409 15.10 -2.55 7.61
CA ASN A 409 14.67 -2.71 6.23
C ASN A 409 14.45 -1.35 5.58
N LEU A 410 14.96 -1.17 4.36
CA LEU A 410 14.69 -0.01 3.52
C LEU A 410 13.48 -0.33 2.64
N LEU A 411 12.40 0.42 2.83
CA LEU A 411 11.14 0.24 2.11
C LEU A 411 11.00 1.36 1.09
N TYR A 412 10.80 1.02 -0.18
CA TYR A 412 10.35 1.97 -1.22
C TYR A 412 9.74 1.21 -2.40
N HIS A 413 8.81 1.84 -3.11
CA HIS A 413 8.09 1.19 -4.19
C HIS A 413 8.92 1.05 -5.49
N GLY A 414 9.48 2.14 -6.02
CA GLY A 414 10.12 2.16 -7.34
C GLY A 414 11.60 1.80 -7.35
N CYS A 415 12.48 2.80 -7.45
CA CYS A 415 13.93 2.66 -7.63
C CYS A 415 14.68 3.84 -7.02
N VAL A 416 15.97 3.64 -6.72
CA VAL A 416 16.89 4.76 -6.44
C VAL A 416 17.49 5.24 -7.76
N PRO A 417 17.41 6.53 -8.15
CA PRO A 417 18.03 7.01 -9.37
C PRO A 417 19.56 6.86 -9.34
N LEU A 418 20.10 6.03 -10.25
CA LEU A 418 21.53 5.75 -10.38
C LEU A 418 22.05 6.07 -11.79
N ASN A 419 23.35 6.37 -11.86
CA ASN A 419 24.13 6.39 -13.08
C ASN A 419 24.57 4.96 -13.45
N ASP A 420 25.14 4.80 -14.66
CA ASP A 420 25.61 3.50 -15.16
C ASP A 420 26.79 2.92 -14.36
N ASP A 421 27.54 3.77 -13.64
CA ASP A 421 28.64 3.38 -12.77
C ASP A 421 28.21 3.03 -11.33
N GLY A 422 26.91 3.09 -11.03
CA GLY A 422 26.35 2.84 -9.70
C GLY A 422 26.42 4.02 -8.74
N SER A 423 26.91 5.19 -9.16
CA SER A 423 26.82 6.43 -8.38
C SER A 423 25.39 6.99 -8.39
N PHE A 424 25.01 7.74 -7.34
CA PHE A 424 23.69 8.37 -7.28
C PHE A 424 23.53 9.45 -8.36
N LYS A 425 22.43 9.36 -9.12
CA LYS A 425 22.13 10.30 -10.19
C LYS A 425 21.74 11.66 -9.60
N GLU A 426 22.34 12.70 -10.14
CA GLU A 426 22.01 14.09 -9.82
C GLU A 426 20.77 14.53 -10.60
N VAL A 427 19.81 15.11 -9.89
CA VAL A 427 18.50 15.49 -10.41
C VAL A 427 18.21 16.93 -10.03
N GLU A 428 17.93 17.76 -11.03
CA GLU A 428 17.57 19.16 -10.85
C GLU A 428 16.07 19.31 -10.51
N ILE A 429 15.77 19.90 -9.37
CA ILE A 429 14.42 20.22 -8.90
C ILE A 429 14.38 21.70 -8.54
N TYR A 430 13.63 22.49 -9.31
CA TYR A 430 13.47 23.94 -9.12
C TYR A 430 14.79 24.71 -8.95
N GLY A 431 15.77 24.42 -9.81
CA GLY A 431 17.07 25.12 -9.86
C GLY A 431 18.08 24.68 -8.81
N ARG A 432 17.80 23.59 -8.08
CA ARG A 432 18.76 22.95 -7.16
C ARG A 432 18.91 21.47 -7.51
N THR A 433 20.12 20.96 -7.34
CA THR A 433 20.45 19.57 -7.66
C THR A 433 20.46 18.71 -6.40
N TYR A 434 19.81 17.57 -6.48
CA TYR A 434 19.66 16.61 -5.39
C TYR A 434 20.03 15.20 -5.87
N LYS A 435 20.41 14.31 -4.96
CA LYS A 435 20.69 12.90 -5.24
C LYS A 435 20.47 12.05 -4.00
N GLY A 436 20.44 10.72 -4.17
CA GLY A 436 20.34 9.79 -3.06
C GLY A 436 19.11 10.04 -2.19
N ARG A 437 19.29 10.02 -0.87
CA ARG A 437 18.20 10.22 0.11
C ARG A 437 17.63 11.64 0.04
N GLU A 438 18.47 12.64 -0.19
CA GLU A 438 18.05 14.05 -0.23
C GLU A 438 17.01 14.31 -1.33
N LEU A 439 17.13 13.62 -2.47
CA LEU A 439 16.13 13.69 -3.54
C LEU A 439 14.76 13.22 -3.06
N TYR A 440 14.69 12.10 -2.34
CA TYR A 440 13.42 11.60 -1.78
C TYR A 440 12.81 12.60 -0.79
N ASP A 441 13.62 13.13 0.13
CA ASP A 441 13.17 14.08 1.16
C ASP A 441 12.59 15.36 0.52
N VAL A 442 13.23 15.87 -0.53
CA VAL A 442 12.79 17.07 -1.24
C VAL A 442 11.51 16.82 -2.05
N LEU A 443 11.43 15.70 -2.78
CA LEU A 443 10.22 15.35 -3.52
C LEU A 443 9.02 15.19 -2.58
N GLU A 444 9.21 14.49 -1.45
CA GLU A 444 8.18 14.34 -0.43
C GLU A 444 7.74 15.70 0.14
N SER A 445 8.67 16.60 0.42
CA SER A 445 8.36 17.97 0.86
C SER A 445 7.45 18.69 -0.12
N TYR A 446 7.74 18.61 -1.43
CA TYR A 446 6.91 19.25 -2.45
C TYR A 446 5.54 18.58 -2.62
N VAL A 447 5.45 17.25 -2.51
CA VAL A 447 4.15 16.55 -2.47
C VAL A 447 3.28 17.11 -1.34
N ARG A 448 3.83 17.28 -0.14
CA ARG A 448 3.10 17.88 1.00
C ARG A 448 2.73 19.34 0.75
N LYS A 449 3.59 20.13 0.11
CA LYS A 449 3.29 21.53 -0.28
C LYS A 449 2.11 21.63 -1.24
N ALA A 450 1.87 20.64 -2.10
CA ALA A 450 0.72 20.63 -3.01
C ALA A 450 -0.63 20.75 -2.26
N PHE A 451 -0.70 20.25 -1.03
CA PHE A 451 -1.88 20.27 -0.19
C PHE A 451 -1.85 21.41 0.83
N PHE A 452 -0.72 21.61 1.51
CA PHE A 452 -0.65 22.44 2.72
C PHE A 452 0.03 23.79 2.54
N ALA A 453 0.71 24.05 1.43
CA ALA A 453 1.37 25.34 1.23
C ALA A 453 0.33 26.47 1.15
N LEU A 454 0.59 27.55 1.90
CA LEU A 454 -0.21 28.78 1.87
C LEU A 454 0.25 29.69 0.73
N ASP A 455 1.56 29.69 0.45
CA ASP A 455 2.11 30.40 -0.70
C ASP A 455 1.66 29.76 -2.01
N LYS A 456 1.13 30.57 -2.92
CA LYS A 456 0.52 30.10 -4.17
C LYS A 456 1.57 29.52 -5.12
N GLU A 457 2.78 30.08 -5.14
CA GLU A 457 3.84 29.59 -6.03
C GLU A 457 4.38 28.26 -5.55
N GLU A 458 4.66 28.12 -4.24
CA GLU A 458 5.08 26.85 -3.64
C GLU A 458 4.00 25.77 -3.75
N LYS A 459 2.71 26.15 -3.64
CA LYS A 459 1.60 25.21 -3.90
C LYS A 459 1.56 24.77 -5.37
N GLN A 460 1.79 25.69 -6.31
CA GLN A 460 1.84 25.35 -7.73
C GLN A 460 3.04 24.45 -8.06
N ARG A 461 4.22 24.72 -7.47
CA ARG A 461 5.39 23.82 -7.54
C ARG A 461 5.04 22.45 -6.98
N GLY A 462 4.44 22.39 -5.79
CA GLY A 462 3.96 21.13 -5.21
C GLY A 462 3.01 20.34 -6.13
N ARG A 463 2.12 21.03 -6.86
CA ARG A 463 1.26 20.39 -7.87
C ARG A 463 2.05 19.88 -9.06
N ASP A 464 2.89 20.74 -9.66
CA ASP A 464 3.66 20.41 -10.85
C ASP A 464 4.59 19.20 -10.63
N ILE A 465 5.18 19.07 -9.44
CA ILE A 465 6.11 17.97 -9.13
C ILE A 465 5.44 16.60 -9.14
N LEU A 466 4.12 16.50 -8.89
CA LEU A 466 3.41 15.22 -8.86
C LEU A 466 3.44 14.54 -10.23
N TRP A 467 3.37 15.32 -11.31
CA TRP A 467 3.55 14.81 -12.67
C TRP A 467 4.99 14.36 -12.94
N PHE A 468 5.97 15.12 -12.45
CA PHE A 468 7.38 14.75 -12.55
C PHE A 468 7.63 13.40 -11.86
N ILE A 469 7.13 13.21 -10.64
CA ILE A 469 7.30 11.96 -9.90
C ILE A 469 6.62 10.80 -10.63
N TRP A 470 5.47 11.02 -11.28
CA TRP A 470 4.80 10.01 -12.09
C TRP A 470 5.57 9.57 -13.34
N SER A 471 6.19 10.52 -14.06
CA SER A 471 6.57 10.31 -15.47
C SER A 471 8.04 10.54 -15.81
N SER A 472 8.80 11.18 -14.91
CA SER A 472 10.18 11.58 -15.21
C SER A 472 11.15 10.39 -15.19
N PRO A 473 12.08 10.31 -16.15
CA PRO A 473 13.19 9.34 -16.11
C PRO A 473 14.12 9.49 -14.92
N ALA A 474 14.08 10.65 -14.26
CA ALA A 474 14.83 10.94 -13.04
C ALA A 474 14.01 10.71 -11.76
N SER A 475 12.75 10.30 -11.87
CA SER A 475 11.90 10.01 -10.72
C SER A 475 12.26 8.68 -10.05
N PRO A 476 12.25 8.62 -8.71
CA PRO A 476 12.37 7.36 -7.99
C PRO A 476 11.17 6.41 -8.19
N LEU A 477 10.03 6.86 -8.70
CA LEU A 477 8.84 5.99 -8.87
C LEU A 477 8.59 5.53 -10.32
N PHE A 478 9.28 6.10 -11.30
CA PHE A 478 9.03 5.75 -12.71
C PHE A 478 9.96 4.63 -13.20
N GLY A 479 11.28 4.83 -13.06
CA GLY A 479 12.26 3.77 -13.29
C GLY A 479 12.56 3.43 -14.76
N LYS A 480 12.08 4.22 -15.72
CA LYS A 480 12.29 4.01 -17.17
C LYS A 480 12.78 5.27 -17.87
N ASP A 481 13.27 5.13 -19.09
CA ASP A 481 13.81 6.23 -19.90
C ASP A 481 12.74 7.17 -20.49
N LYS A 482 11.53 6.67 -20.75
CA LYS A 482 10.39 7.45 -21.22
C LYS A 482 9.07 6.73 -20.96
N MET A 483 7.96 7.46 -20.93
CA MET A 483 6.61 6.90 -20.89
C MET A 483 5.99 6.88 -22.29
N ALA A 484 6.03 5.72 -22.96
CA ALA A 484 5.65 5.57 -24.37
C ALA A 484 4.12 5.51 -24.60
N THR A 485 3.35 6.30 -23.85
CA THR A 485 1.87 6.28 -23.88
C THR A 485 1.34 6.68 -25.26
N PHE A 486 1.84 7.78 -25.82
CA PHE A 486 1.43 8.27 -27.14
C PHE A 486 1.76 7.23 -28.22
N GLU A 487 2.99 6.75 -28.22
CA GLU A 487 3.47 5.77 -29.20
C GLU A 487 2.61 4.50 -29.20
N ARG A 488 2.20 4.02 -28.02
CA ARG A 488 1.33 2.82 -27.88
C ARG A 488 -0.09 3.01 -28.44
N TYR A 489 -0.60 4.23 -28.53
CA TYR A 489 -1.91 4.50 -29.12
C TYR A 489 -1.79 4.73 -30.62
N PHE A 490 -0.81 5.53 -31.04
CA PHE A 490 -0.79 6.09 -32.39
C PHE A 490 0.19 5.41 -33.34
N LEU A 491 1.12 4.57 -32.87
CA LEU A 491 2.15 3.95 -33.73
C LEU A 491 2.05 2.42 -33.73
N ALA A 492 2.23 1.82 -34.90
CA ALA A 492 2.21 0.37 -35.08
C ALA A 492 3.53 -0.29 -34.66
N GLU A 493 4.62 0.46 -34.83
CA GLU A 493 6.00 0.05 -34.70
C GLU A 493 6.36 -0.21 -33.24
N LYS A 494 6.44 -1.50 -32.87
CA LYS A 494 6.68 -1.93 -31.47
C LYS A 494 8.00 -1.43 -30.90
N GLU A 495 9.00 -1.14 -31.72
CA GLU A 495 10.26 -0.55 -31.25
C GLU A 495 10.06 0.83 -30.60
N THR A 496 9.02 1.57 -31.00
CA THR A 496 8.70 2.89 -30.43
C THR A 496 8.07 2.77 -29.04
N HIS A 497 7.46 1.62 -28.73
CA HIS A 497 6.77 1.31 -27.47
C HIS A 497 7.73 0.86 -26.36
N VAL A 498 9.01 0.64 -26.68
CA VAL A 498 10.00 0.15 -25.73
C VAL A 498 10.34 1.24 -24.73
N GLU A 499 10.12 0.92 -23.45
CA GLU A 499 10.51 1.75 -22.31
C GLU A 499 11.66 1.02 -21.60
N LYS A 500 12.87 1.57 -21.72
CA LYS A 500 14.08 0.93 -21.18
C LYS A 500 14.16 1.18 -19.69
N LYS A 501 14.35 0.12 -18.92
CA LYS A 501 14.60 0.20 -17.48
C LYS A 501 15.89 0.97 -17.21
N ASN A 502 15.90 1.79 -16.17
CA ASN A 502 17.06 2.59 -15.77
C ASN A 502 18.19 1.72 -15.17
N SER A 503 19.30 2.38 -14.81
CA SER A 503 20.52 1.71 -14.32
C SER A 503 20.33 0.99 -13.00
N TYR A 504 19.41 1.45 -12.14
CA TYR A 504 19.08 0.76 -10.90
C TYR A 504 18.70 -0.71 -11.13
N TYR A 505 17.75 -0.98 -12.02
CA TYR A 505 17.32 -2.37 -12.27
C TYR A 505 18.40 -3.26 -12.89
N ARG A 506 19.39 -2.67 -13.56
CA ARG A 506 20.54 -3.40 -14.10
C ARG A 506 21.60 -3.69 -13.04
N LEU A 507 21.71 -2.83 -12.02
CA LEU A 507 22.72 -2.88 -10.97
C LEU A 507 22.18 -3.48 -9.65
N LEU A 508 20.92 -3.91 -9.62
CA LEU A 508 20.25 -4.49 -8.45
C LEU A 508 20.94 -5.73 -7.88
N GLU A 509 21.77 -6.42 -8.66
CA GLU A 509 22.54 -7.61 -8.25
C GLU A 509 23.98 -7.28 -7.82
N ASP A 510 24.41 -6.01 -7.89
CA ASP A 510 25.75 -5.58 -7.46
C ASP A 510 25.74 -5.22 -5.96
N GLU A 511 26.44 -6.03 -5.16
CA GLU A 511 26.52 -5.83 -3.71
C GLU A 511 27.10 -4.48 -3.32
N ASN A 512 28.07 -3.93 -4.06
CA ASN A 512 28.67 -2.63 -3.71
C ASN A 512 27.67 -1.49 -3.90
N VAL A 513 26.84 -1.59 -4.94
CA VAL A 513 25.77 -0.60 -5.21
C VAL A 513 24.70 -0.68 -4.13
N VAL A 514 24.26 -1.89 -3.79
CA VAL A 514 23.27 -2.08 -2.71
C VAL A 514 23.80 -1.61 -1.36
N ASP A 515 25.07 -1.86 -1.04
CA ASP A 515 25.71 -1.38 0.19
C ASP A 515 25.90 0.14 0.21
N ASN A 516 26.13 0.76 -0.95
CA ASN A 516 26.11 2.22 -1.08
C ASN A 516 24.72 2.77 -0.78
N ILE A 517 23.65 2.14 -1.28
CA ILE A 517 22.26 2.53 -0.99
C ILE A 517 21.99 2.42 0.51
N PHE A 518 22.33 1.31 1.17
CA PHE A 518 22.12 1.20 2.61
C PHE A 518 22.79 2.35 3.40
N ARG A 519 24.05 2.66 3.08
CA ARG A 519 24.78 3.77 3.71
C ARG A 519 24.13 5.13 3.48
N GLU A 520 23.67 5.41 2.26
CA GLU A 520 22.98 6.66 1.92
C GLU A 520 21.70 6.86 2.74
N PHE A 521 20.98 5.76 3.00
CA PHE A 521 19.76 5.76 3.83
C PHE A 521 20.03 5.60 5.33
N GLY A 522 21.28 5.56 5.76
CA GLY A 522 21.67 5.49 7.18
C GLY A 522 21.48 4.11 7.82
N ILE A 523 21.51 3.04 7.01
CA ILE A 523 21.37 1.66 7.47
C ILE A 523 22.75 1.03 7.59
N GLU A 524 23.05 0.47 8.76
CA GLU A 524 24.31 -0.21 9.07
C GLU A 524 24.06 -1.60 9.65
N GLY A 525 25.00 -2.53 9.44
CA GLY A 525 25.02 -3.86 10.06
C GLY A 525 24.61 -5.03 9.17
N ASP A 526 24.82 -6.25 9.70
CA ASP A 526 24.81 -7.51 8.93
C ASP A 526 23.40 -8.09 8.65
N CYS A 527 22.36 -7.27 8.80
CA CYS A 527 20.97 -7.72 8.69
C CYS A 527 20.06 -6.61 8.15
N CYS A 528 20.37 -6.13 6.95
CA CYS A 528 19.59 -5.14 6.23
C CYS A 528 19.01 -5.73 4.93
N HIS A 529 17.80 -5.29 4.59
CA HIS A 529 17.12 -5.70 3.36
C HIS A 529 16.47 -4.48 2.71
N ILE A 530 16.63 -4.34 1.40
CA ILE A 530 15.78 -3.49 0.57
C ILE A 530 14.53 -4.30 0.26
N ILE A 531 13.35 -3.77 0.58
CA ILE A 531 12.07 -4.35 0.21
C ILE A 531 11.43 -3.42 -0.81
N ASN A 532 11.21 -3.95 -2.01
CA ASN A 532 10.85 -3.17 -3.20
C ASN A 532 9.64 -3.76 -3.93
N GLY A 533 8.81 -2.88 -4.51
CA GLY A 533 7.65 -3.23 -5.35
C GLY A 533 7.88 -2.95 -6.84
N HIS A 534 6.81 -2.61 -7.58
CA HIS A 534 6.81 -2.01 -8.94
C HIS A 534 7.19 -2.91 -10.11
N VAL A 535 8.15 -3.83 -9.92
CA VAL A 535 8.60 -4.73 -10.98
C VAL A 535 8.01 -6.13 -10.80
N PRO A 536 7.20 -6.63 -11.76
CA PRO A 536 6.68 -7.98 -11.69
C PRO A 536 7.81 -9.00 -11.74
N VAL A 537 7.71 -10.06 -10.94
CA VAL A 537 8.68 -11.16 -10.92
C VAL A 537 8.18 -12.24 -11.87
N HIS A 538 8.95 -12.53 -12.92
CA HIS A 538 8.58 -13.55 -13.91
C HIS A 538 8.92 -14.97 -13.41
N HIS A 539 8.12 -15.46 -12.46
CA HIS A 539 8.33 -16.76 -11.82
C HIS A 539 8.42 -17.93 -12.82
N THR A 540 7.56 -17.94 -13.84
CA THR A 540 7.56 -18.96 -14.91
C THR A 540 8.85 -18.98 -15.74
N SER A 541 9.60 -17.86 -15.74
CA SER A 541 10.90 -17.74 -16.41
C SER A 541 12.08 -18.08 -15.48
N GLY A 542 11.81 -18.51 -14.25
CA GLY A 542 12.82 -18.85 -13.25
C GLY A 542 13.40 -17.63 -12.51
N GLU A 543 12.78 -16.46 -12.61
CA GLU A 543 13.23 -15.27 -11.89
C GLU A 543 12.98 -15.42 -10.38
N SER A 544 14.00 -15.09 -9.58
CA SER A 544 13.92 -15.09 -8.11
C SER A 544 13.47 -13.72 -7.58
N PRO A 545 12.51 -13.67 -6.63
CA PRO A 545 12.17 -12.45 -5.88
C PRO A 545 13.29 -12.06 -4.89
N ILE A 546 14.21 -12.99 -4.58
CA ILE A 546 15.38 -12.75 -3.76
C ILE A 546 16.56 -12.43 -4.68
N LYS A 547 17.10 -11.21 -4.57
CA LYS A 547 18.19 -10.68 -5.39
C LYS A 547 19.38 -10.28 -4.51
N CYS A 548 20.55 -10.09 -5.13
CA CYS A 548 21.79 -9.62 -4.50
C CYS A 548 22.16 -10.40 -3.22
N GLY A 549 22.17 -11.73 -3.30
CA GLY A 549 22.50 -12.59 -2.16
C GLY A 549 21.52 -12.50 -0.98
N GLY A 550 20.32 -11.97 -1.19
CA GLY A 550 19.30 -11.77 -0.16
C GLY A 550 19.23 -10.37 0.44
N LYS A 551 20.05 -9.42 -0.04
CA LYS A 551 19.98 -8.01 0.36
C LYS A 551 18.79 -7.28 -0.26
N VAL A 552 18.26 -7.75 -1.38
CA VAL A 552 17.11 -7.14 -2.07
C VAL A 552 15.98 -8.15 -2.19
N LEU A 553 14.80 -7.79 -1.71
CA LEU A 553 13.58 -8.57 -1.77
C LEU A 553 12.56 -7.80 -2.62
N VAL A 554 12.33 -8.30 -3.84
CA VAL A 554 11.30 -7.78 -4.72
C VAL A 554 10.02 -8.54 -4.42
N ILE A 555 9.03 -7.83 -3.89
CA ILE A 555 7.67 -8.33 -3.71
C ILE A 555 6.81 -7.74 -4.82
N ASP A 556 5.87 -8.51 -5.35
CA ASP A 556 4.82 -8.01 -6.24
C ASP A 556 3.48 -8.53 -5.73
N GLY A 557 2.48 -7.66 -5.58
CA GLY A 557 1.20 -8.12 -5.07
C GLY A 557 0.50 -9.12 -5.99
N GLY A 558 0.85 -9.12 -7.29
CA GLY A 558 0.26 -9.96 -8.33
C GLY A 558 -1.28 -9.94 -8.38
N PHE A 559 -1.89 -8.98 -7.67
CA PHE A 559 -3.33 -8.89 -7.48
C PHE A 559 -4.01 -8.55 -8.81
N SER A 560 -3.36 -7.70 -9.61
CA SER A 560 -3.88 -7.28 -10.90
C SER A 560 -3.93 -8.46 -11.89
N LYS A 561 -5.15 -8.79 -12.32
CA LYS A 561 -5.42 -9.83 -13.35
C LYS A 561 -4.66 -9.60 -14.66
N ALA A 562 -4.32 -8.35 -14.96
CA ALA A 562 -3.56 -7.98 -16.16
C ALA A 562 -2.13 -8.58 -16.15
N TYR A 563 -1.51 -8.70 -14.98
CA TYR A 563 -0.12 -9.16 -14.83
C TYR A 563 0.01 -10.66 -14.58
N GLN A 564 -1.05 -11.31 -14.09
CA GLN A 564 -1.06 -12.75 -13.82
C GLN A 564 -0.69 -13.60 -15.05
N LYS A 565 -1.00 -13.11 -16.27
CA LYS A 565 -0.60 -13.77 -17.53
C LYS A 565 0.90 -13.77 -17.77
N GLU A 566 1.62 -12.76 -17.26
CA GLU A 566 3.06 -12.56 -17.47
C GLU A 566 3.90 -13.14 -16.33
N THR A 567 3.38 -13.17 -15.10
CA THR A 567 4.08 -13.67 -13.91
C THR A 567 3.87 -15.17 -13.66
N GLY A 568 2.66 -15.67 -13.97
CA GLY A 568 2.24 -17.07 -13.77
C GLY A 568 1.88 -17.45 -12.33
N ILE A 569 1.99 -16.51 -11.39
CA ILE A 569 1.49 -16.58 -10.01
C ILE A 569 0.81 -15.25 -9.66
N ALA A 570 -0.01 -15.21 -8.61
CA ALA A 570 -0.60 -13.98 -8.07
C ALA A 570 0.32 -13.27 -7.07
N GLY A 571 1.62 -13.29 -7.38
CA GLY A 571 2.64 -12.48 -6.71
C GLY A 571 3.15 -13.03 -5.37
N TYR A 572 3.98 -12.22 -4.73
CA TYR A 572 4.63 -12.48 -3.45
C TYR A 572 4.24 -11.45 -2.38
N THR A 573 3.97 -11.95 -1.16
CA THR A 573 3.92 -11.10 0.04
C THR A 573 5.04 -11.49 0.99
N LEU A 574 5.47 -10.56 1.83
CA LEU A 574 6.53 -10.81 2.80
C LEU A 574 5.97 -10.74 4.22
N ILE A 575 6.44 -11.65 5.06
CA ILE A 575 6.09 -11.70 6.47
C ILE A 575 7.36 -11.69 7.30
N TYR A 576 7.49 -10.74 8.21
CA TYR A 576 8.63 -10.65 9.12
C TYR A 576 8.20 -10.77 10.57
N ASN A 577 8.47 -11.93 11.18
CA ASN A 577 8.12 -12.21 12.58
C ASN A 577 9.36 -12.42 13.45
N SER A 578 9.15 -12.71 14.74
CA SER A 578 10.22 -12.95 15.72
C SER A 578 11.22 -14.07 15.37
N TRP A 579 10.93 -14.93 14.40
CA TRP A 579 11.80 -16.03 13.98
C TRP A 579 12.49 -15.82 12.63
N GLY A 580 12.06 -14.81 11.87
CA GLY A 580 12.60 -14.56 10.54
C GLY A 580 11.60 -14.05 9.51
N MET A 581 12.07 -14.03 8.26
CA MET A 581 11.39 -13.49 7.09
C MET A 581 10.98 -14.60 6.14
N ILE A 582 9.73 -14.58 5.70
CA ILE A 582 9.15 -15.58 4.81
C ILE A 582 8.45 -14.86 3.68
N LEU A 583 8.81 -15.19 2.44
CA LEU A 583 8.06 -14.82 1.24
C LEU A 583 6.98 -15.86 1.01
N ALA A 584 5.73 -15.43 0.92
CA ALA A 584 4.59 -16.26 0.58
C ALA A 584 4.22 -16.02 -0.88
N ALA A 585 4.20 -17.08 -1.67
CA ALA A 585 3.74 -17.04 -3.05
C ALA A 585 2.24 -17.32 -3.10
N HIS A 586 1.50 -16.58 -3.92
CA HIS A 586 0.06 -16.72 -4.04
C HIS A 586 -0.36 -17.24 -5.42
N GLU A 587 -1.41 -18.06 -5.44
CA GLU A 587 -2.15 -18.42 -6.64
C GLU A 587 -3.23 -17.37 -6.95
N PRO A 588 -3.67 -17.24 -8.21
CA PRO A 588 -4.78 -16.37 -8.59
C PRO A 588 -6.01 -16.56 -7.70
N PHE A 589 -6.37 -15.50 -6.98
CA PHE A 589 -7.61 -15.46 -6.22
C PHE A 589 -8.80 -15.46 -7.20
N THR A 590 -9.70 -16.44 -7.06
CA THR A 590 -10.87 -16.54 -7.93
C THR A 590 -12.03 -15.69 -7.41
N SER A 591 -12.54 -16.00 -6.23
CA SER A 591 -13.59 -15.24 -5.54
C SER A 591 -13.67 -15.60 -4.06
N ALA A 592 -14.29 -14.73 -3.27
CA ALA A 592 -14.59 -15.05 -1.87
C ALA A 592 -15.49 -16.28 -1.75
N GLU A 593 -16.49 -16.43 -2.64
CA GLU A 593 -17.41 -17.56 -2.65
C GLU A 593 -16.68 -18.90 -2.87
N ASP A 594 -15.74 -18.96 -3.81
CA ASP A 594 -14.93 -20.16 -4.06
C ASP A 594 -14.07 -20.49 -2.83
N ALA A 595 -13.40 -19.49 -2.25
CA ALA A 595 -12.57 -19.66 -1.06
C ALA A 595 -13.37 -20.21 0.14
N ILE A 596 -14.61 -19.77 0.30
CA ILE A 596 -15.50 -20.20 1.39
C ILE A 596 -16.05 -21.61 1.14
N THR A 597 -16.52 -21.88 -0.08
CA THR A 597 -17.21 -23.14 -0.43
C THR A 597 -16.24 -24.31 -0.59
N ARG A 598 -15.07 -24.08 -1.18
CA ARG A 598 -14.04 -25.11 -1.40
C ARG A 598 -13.03 -25.19 -0.26
N GLU A 599 -13.09 -24.23 0.67
CA GLU A 599 -12.09 -24.03 1.75
C GLU A 599 -10.66 -23.98 1.17
N SER A 600 -10.52 -23.32 0.02
CA SER A 600 -9.26 -23.13 -0.67
C SER A 600 -8.57 -21.86 -0.16
N ASP A 601 -7.27 -21.96 0.11
CA ASP A 601 -6.41 -20.82 0.41
C ASP A 601 -5.57 -20.52 -0.84
N ILE A 602 -5.18 -19.27 -1.05
CA ILE A 602 -4.39 -18.87 -2.22
C ILE A 602 -2.89 -19.12 -2.06
N LEU A 603 -2.44 -19.67 -0.92
CA LEU A 603 -1.02 -19.93 -0.69
C LEU A 603 -0.57 -21.19 -1.43
N SER A 604 0.26 -21.02 -2.45
CA SER A 604 0.89 -22.13 -3.17
C SER A 604 2.14 -22.64 -2.46
N ASP A 605 3.05 -21.72 -2.14
CA ASP A 605 4.37 -22.05 -1.60
C ASP A 605 4.89 -20.95 -0.67
N SER A 606 5.88 -21.27 0.16
CA SER A 606 6.55 -20.31 1.03
C SER A 606 8.06 -20.48 0.99
N ILE A 607 8.76 -19.40 0.68
CA ILE A 607 10.21 -19.35 0.63
C ILE A 607 10.72 -18.73 1.93
N LEU A 608 11.48 -19.50 2.70
CA LEU A 608 12.15 -18.99 3.90
C LEU A 608 13.36 -18.14 3.46
N VAL A 609 13.19 -16.83 3.49
CA VAL A 609 14.26 -15.88 3.14
C VAL A 609 15.34 -15.88 4.21
N LYS A 610 14.92 -15.81 5.47
CA LYS A 610 15.83 -15.70 6.61
C LYS A 610 15.25 -16.34 7.83
N ARG A 611 16.08 -17.10 8.55
CA ARG A 611 15.78 -17.64 9.88
C ARG A 611 16.79 -17.09 10.87
N THR A 612 16.30 -16.55 11.97
CA THR A 612 17.17 -16.11 13.06
C THR A 612 17.49 -17.29 13.97
N SER A 613 18.74 -17.39 14.44
CA SER A 613 19.17 -18.42 15.39
C SER A 613 18.56 -18.20 16.78
N LEU A 614 18.43 -16.93 17.17
CA LEU A 614 17.74 -16.47 18.36
C LEU A 614 16.46 -15.75 17.98
N ARG A 615 15.44 -15.90 18.82
CA ARG A 615 14.15 -15.25 18.60
C ARG A 615 14.30 -13.74 18.85
N LYS A 616 13.95 -12.93 17.85
CA LYS A 616 13.91 -11.46 17.99
C LYS A 616 12.85 -11.01 18.99
N THR A 617 13.25 -10.04 19.79
CA THR A 617 12.44 -9.36 20.79
C THR A 617 12.04 -7.97 20.31
N VAL A 618 11.17 -7.29 21.06
CA VAL A 618 10.86 -5.88 20.82
C VAL A 618 12.12 -5.02 20.98
N GLY A 619 13.05 -5.37 21.89
CA GLY A 619 14.31 -4.65 22.06
C GLY A 619 15.21 -4.64 20.82
N ASP A 620 15.02 -5.58 19.89
CA ASP A 620 15.77 -5.66 18.63
C ASP A 620 15.10 -4.89 17.47
N THR A 621 14.14 -4.00 17.77
CA THR A 621 13.35 -3.23 16.80
C THR A 621 13.56 -1.74 17.01
N ASP A 622 13.23 -0.92 16.02
CA ASP A 622 13.30 0.55 16.09
C ASP A 622 12.43 1.08 17.25
N ASN A 623 11.23 0.51 17.42
CA ASN A 623 10.38 0.80 18.57
C ASN A 623 11.07 0.41 19.89
N GLY A 624 11.81 -0.70 19.92
CA GLY A 624 12.61 -1.10 21.06
C GLY A 624 13.68 -0.07 21.41
N HIS A 625 14.38 0.47 20.42
CA HIS A 625 15.36 1.53 20.61
C HIS A 625 14.72 2.78 21.23
N HIS A 626 13.57 3.23 20.73
CA HIS A 626 12.84 4.36 21.34
C HIS A 626 12.35 4.09 22.78
N LEU A 627 11.89 2.87 23.06
CA LEU A 627 11.52 2.47 24.42
C LEU A 627 12.76 2.46 25.33
N GLN A 628 13.92 2.05 24.82
CA GLN A 628 15.19 2.08 25.55
C GLN A 628 15.65 3.52 25.84
N GLU A 629 15.56 4.43 24.87
CA GLU A 629 15.80 5.87 25.07
C GLU A 629 14.89 6.42 26.18
N SER A 630 13.60 6.13 26.12
CA SER A 630 12.62 6.54 27.14
C SER A 630 12.96 5.99 28.53
N ILE A 631 13.43 4.74 28.62
CA ILE A 631 13.90 4.15 29.88
C ILE A 631 15.09 4.93 30.44
N ASP A 632 16.05 5.29 29.59
CA ASP A 632 17.26 5.97 30.01
C ASP A 632 16.99 7.42 30.43
N GLU A 633 16.05 8.10 29.77
CA GLU A 633 15.51 9.40 30.21
C GLU A 633 14.78 9.32 31.56
N LEU A 634 13.96 8.28 31.77
CA LEU A 634 13.29 8.07 33.06
C LEU A 634 14.30 7.75 34.17
N LYS A 635 15.40 7.06 33.88
CA LYS A 635 16.50 6.86 34.85
C LYS A 635 17.19 8.18 35.20
N GLN A 636 17.35 9.09 34.23
CA GLN A 636 17.85 10.44 34.50
C GLN A 636 16.89 11.22 35.40
N LEU A 637 15.59 11.15 35.13
CA LEU A 637 14.56 11.75 35.99
C LEU A 637 14.61 11.19 37.42
N LEU A 638 14.74 9.87 37.59
CA LEU A 638 14.93 9.26 38.91
C LEU A 638 16.17 9.78 39.64
N LYS A 639 17.27 10.00 38.92
CA LYS A 639 18.48 10.60 39.50
C LYS A 639 18.23 12.05 39.93
N ALA A 640 17.49 12.82 39.12
CA ALA A 640 17.11 14.20 39.42
C ALA A 640 16.16 14.33 40.63
N TYR A 641 15.25 13.37 40.84
CA TYR A 641 14.47 13.31 42.08
C TYR A 641 15.36 13.00 43.29
N ARG A 642 16.24 11.99 43.17
CA ARG A 642 17.09 11.52 44.28
C ARG A 642 18.14 12.53 44.73
N ASN A 643 18.60 13.41 43.83
CA ASN A 643 19.59 14.44 44.15
C ASN A 643 18.95 15.82 44.45
N GLY A 644 17.62 15.91 44.45
CA GLY A 644 16.87 17.14 44.76
C GLY A 644 16.89 18.21 43.65
N GLN A 645 17.30 17.87 42.42
CA GLN A 645 17.21 18.77 41.27
C GLN A 645 15.76 18.98 40.82
N ILE A 646 14.91 17.98 40.98
CA ILE A 646 13.46 18.05 40.74
C ILE A 646 12.74 17.57 41.99
N ILE A 647 11.66 18.26 42.36
CA ILE A 647 10.83 17.93 43.52
C ILE A 647 9.64 17.11 43.02
N GLU A 648 9.32 16.02 43.70
CA GLU A 648 8.11 15.23 43.43
C GLU A 648 6.86 16.09 43.58
N LYS A 649 5.85 15.80 42.76
CA LYS A 649 4.53 16.45 42.80
C LYS A 649 3.48 15.40 43.10
N GLU A 650 2.49 15.74 43.93
CA GLU A 650 1.35 14.87 44.24
C GLU A 650 0.31 14.88 43.11
#